data_AF-A0A2N3VRF4-F1
#
_entry.id   AF-A0A2N3VRF4-F1
#
_cell.length_a   1.000
_cell.length_b   1.000
_cell.length_c   1.000
_cell.angle_alpha   90.00
_cell.angle_beta   90.00
_cell.angle_gamma   90.00
#
_symmetry.space_group_name_H-M   'P 1'
#
loop_
_entity.id
_entity.type
_entity.pdbx_description
1 polymer ?
#
loop_
_entity_poly.entity_id
_entity_poly.type
_entity_poly.pdbx_seq_one_letter_code
_entity_poly.pdbx_strand_id
1 'polypeptide(L)'
;MGSGYWIPQPWQRPRLAAQLRVNALELESLLTEPIDESDFDQQRREHALRHPAKVDMGTVGELRREFDELAERYDQVPSASLLARGGEQLSHLTFLAREARGGRVQRELMSIQADASVLMGQLAWDASQRRDQDTARNYYDQSGQIARRLRDHTLEARALLRTSYVALYGAQQDPRTGLGLALQAAETARLTSPGVTGLALLHAGEAHAMLGEERAFERTLTQAEQALERSDATDAAVGLVSSTQIGRLSGSCYLSLGQHRRAQLILEATAAELQDRKKSRAIVLGNLTLAYIRQHELDEVHGLTLTSQAPGYSPLGAIYLGQRQSPMDMANSGWVFTTFSRYCPDCLTDTADLPGGPVWQGSWRLPHIFICPRHNRHLSWRCPVCGAPAFSNGYQADGRWRPSQLAPGLRLRLHPAQCRHRPAGGWDAACGARLDCTPAAFTPPTTAAAQAQQRLATAAATGPEGDIKSLGQPASPEQFFNDVRTTVLAICSTWPAAADVFPAFEYLGSIAAHAQALRRSPVERLRPQSDGWLARSIDHPPADSRQCAALMSLVVQVLDDPDGSAALTRLLSRLPPGRSGRLRSLTPHCSPAMNAVIAEATRLQQEACGPQPLFPQPPSHRGCLDPRTISDPLPNAWAAPLDGLDGPARLLRRDAAIRLVQMARGGSRTSAGRYLGIPPGTLQSTTLRVRSWQKLPGNAEAYQAALQHVAEIIMAAPEHG
;
A
#
# COMPACT_ATOMS: atom_id res chain seq x y z
N MET A 1 -50.02 -48.18 -19.72
CA MET A 1 -49.35 -47.37 -18.69
C MET A 1 -47.87 -47.35 -19.02
N GLY A 2 -47.28 -46.17 -19.26
CA GLY A 2 -45.83 -46.06 -19.50
C GLY A 2 -45.47 -44.88 -20.41
N SER A 3 -45.35 -43.68 -19.86
CA SER A 3 -44.71 -42.55 -20.51
C SER A 3 -43.19 -42.72 -20.42
N GLY A 4 -42.62 -43.53 -21.32
CA GLY A 4 -41.20 -43.55 -21.62
C GLY A 4 -40.93 -42.59 -22.78
N TYR A 5 -40.09 -41.58 -22.55
CA TYR A 5 -39.60 -40.71 -23.61
C TYR A 5 -38.72 -41.55 -24.57
N TRP A 6 -39.19 -41.77 -25.80
CA TRP A 6 -38.46 -42.51 -26.83
C TRP A 6 -37.47 -41.57 -27.53
N ILE A 7 -36.19 -41.64 -27.15
CA ILE A 7 -35.11 -41.00 -27.91
C ILE A 7 -34.97 -41.77 -29.24
N PRO A 8 -35.03 -41.08 -30.41
CA PRO A 8 -34.91 -41.74 -31.70
C PRO A 8 -33.54 -42.42 -31.84
N GLN A 9 -33.59 -43.70 -32.19
CA GLN A 9 -32.40 -44.55 -32.37
C GLN A 9 -31.53 -44.02 -33.53
N PRO A 10 -30.21 -44.25 -33.53
CA PRO A 10 -29.29 -43.63 -34.49
C PRO A 10 -29.69 -43.79 -35.96
N TRP A 11 -30.29 -44.92 -36.34
CA TRP A 11 -30.75 -45.18 -37.71
C TRP A 11 -32.05 -44.45 -38.09
N GLN A 12 -32.79 -43.90 -37.12
CA GLN A 12 -34.03 -43.15 -37.33
C GLN A 12 -33.78 -41.64 -37.50
N ARG A 13 -32.65 -41.13 -37.00
CA ARG A 13 -32.28 -39.71 -36.98
C ARG A 13 -32.13 -39.05 -38.36
N PRO A 14 -31.56 -39.70 -39.41
CA PRO A 14 -31.47 -39.09 -40.73
C PRO A 14 -32.84 -38.81 -41.37
N ARG A 15 -33.80 -39.71 -41.14
CA ARG A 15 -35.19 -39.55 -41.60
C ARG A 15 -35.91 -38.44 -40.85
N LEU A 16 -35.68 -38.34 -39.54
CA LEU A 16 -36.26 -37.32 -38.67
C LEU A 16 -35.70 -35.93 -39.01
N ALA A 17 -34.39 -35.80 -39.24
CA ALA A 17 -33.73 -34.57 -39.68
C ALA A 17 -34.33 -34.07 -41.01
N ALA A 18 -34.52 -34.99 -41.97
CA ALA A 18 -35.12 -34.68 -43.26
C ALA A 18 -36.58 -34.22 -43.15
N GLN A 19 -37.38 -34.83 -42.26
CA GLN A 19 -38.77 -34.41 -42.03
C GLN A 19 -38.86 -33.04 -41.34
N LEU A 20 -37.98 -32.79 -40.37
CA LEU A 20 -37.92 -31.53 -39.63
C LEU A 20 -37.17 -30.42 -40.39
N ARG A 21 -36.60 -30.73 -41.56
CA ARG A 21 -35.80 -29.82 -42.40
C ARG A 21 -34.63 -29.17 -41.65
N VAL A 22 -34.06 -29.88 -40.70
CA VAL A 22 -32.88 -29.48 -39.94
C VAL A 22 -31.70 -30.35 -40.34
N ASN A 23 -30.49 -29.84 -40.19
CA ASN A 23 -29.30 -30.67 -40.40
C ASN A 23 -29.05 -31.61 -39.19
N ALA A 24 -28.13 -32.56 -39.35
CA ALA A 24 -27.86 -33.57 -38.30
C ALA A 24 -27.40 -32.95 -36.97
N LEU A 25 -26.67 -31.83 -37.03
CA LEU A 25 -26.12 -31.12 -35.89
C LEU A 25 -27.20 -30.30 -35.15
N GLU A 26 -28.13 -29.71 -35.91
CA GLU A 26 -29.34 -29.06 -35.38
C GLU A 26 -30.31 -30.07 -34.77
N LEU A 27 -30.50 -31.24 -35.39
CA LEU A 27 -31.30 -32.30 -34.80
C LEU A 27 -30.69 -32.80 -33.50
N GLU A 28 -29.37 -32.93 -33.44
CA GLU A 28 -28.65 -33.30 -32.22
C GLU A 28 -28.86 -32.23 -31.14
N SER A 29 -28.75 -30.94 -31.47
CA SER A 29 -29.06 -29.85 -30.54
C SER A 29 -30.51 -29.86 -30.04
N LEU A 30 -31.49 -30.22 -30.88
CA LEU A 30 -32.90 -30.32 -30.50
C LEU A 30 -33.22 -31.56 -29.65
N LEU A 31 -32.47 -32.65 -29.85
CA LEU A 31 -32.54 -33.85 -29.00
C LEU A 31 -31.78 -33.69 -27.68
N THR A 32 -30.97 -32.63 -27.56
CA THR A 32 -30.17 -32.27 -26.39
C THR A 32 -30.74 -31.02 -25.70
N GLU A 33 -32.07 -30.86 -25.67
CA GLU A 33 -32.67 -29.93 -24.70
C GLU A 33 -32.21 -30.38 -23.29
N PRO A 34 -31.56 -29.51 -22.51
CA PRO A 34 -31.24 -29.84 -21.13
C PRO A 34 -32.57 -29.94 -20.38
N ILE A 35 -32.94 -31.15 -19.98
CA ILE A 35 -33.84 -31.31 -18.86
C ILE A 35 -33.19 -30.52 -17.72
N ASP A 36 -33.90 -29.56 -17.13
CA ASP A 36 -33.40 -28.79 -16.00
C ASP A 36 -33.22 -29.74 -14.80
N GLU A 37 -32.08 -30.44 -14.74
CA GLU A 37 -31.75 -31.42 -13.70
C GLU A 37 -31.84 -30.79 -12.30
N SER A 38 -31.69 -29.46 -12.20
CA SER A 38 -31.76 -28.72 -10.94
C SER A 38 -33.14 -28.72 -10.29
N ASP A 39 -34.22 -28.65 -11.08
CA ASP A 39 -35.60 -28.66 -10.58
C ASP A 39 -36.04 -30.08 -10.18
N PHE A 40 -35.55 -31.10 -10.90
CA PHE A 40 -35.79 -32.50 -10.60
C PHE A 40 -35.06 -32.97 -9.33
N ASP A 41 -33.80 -32.56 -9.14
CA ASP A 41 -32.99 -32.85 -7.95
C ASP A 41 -33.55 -32.14 -6.71
N GLN A 42 -34.11 -30.93 -6.86
CA GLN A 42 -34.81 -30.23 -5.79
C GLN A 42 -36.11 -30.96 -5.37
N GLN A 43 -36.95 -31.36 -6.33
CA GLN A 43 -38.20 -32.06 -6.06
C GLN A 43 -37.99 -33.44 -5.41
N ARG A 44 -36.95 -34.17 -5.83
CA ARG A 44 -36.59 -35.46 -5.26
C ARG A 44 -36.12 -35.35 -3.81
N ARG A 45 -35.34 -34.32 -3.48
CA ARG A 45 -34.92 -33.98 -2.11
C ARG A 45 -36.09 -33.63 -1.22
N GLU A 46 -37.00 -32.77 -1.68
CA GLU A 46 -38.21 -32.43 -0.93
C GLU A 46 -39.11 -33.65 -0.69
N HIS A 47 -39.19 -34.55 -1.67
CA HIS A 47 -39.91 -35.82 -1.53
C HIS A 47 -39.23 -36.74 -0.49
N ALA A 48 -37.89 -36.83 -0.51
CA ALA A 48 -37.13 -37.60 0.47
C ALA A 48 -37.32 -37.09 1.91
N LEU A 49 -37.33 -35.77 2.11
CA LEU A 49 -37.59 -35.15 3.41
C LEU A 49 -39.03 -35.39 3.91
N ARG A 50 -40.02 -35.43 3.01
CA ARG A 50 -41.42 -35.76 3.34
C ARG A 50 -41.66 -37.24 3.56
N HIS A 51 -40.85 -38.11 2.94
CA HIS A 51 -41.02 -39.56 2.99
C HIS A 51 -39.69 -40.28 3.27
N PRO A 52 -39.05 -40.06 4.44
CA PRO A 52 -37.70 -40.54 4.72
C PRO A 52 -37.58 -42.07 4.73
N ALA A 53 -38.65 -42.79 5.08
CA ALA A 53 -38.69 -44.25 5.02
C ALA A 53 -38.68 -44.82 3.58
N LYS A 54 -38.81 -43.98 2.55
CA LYS A 54 -38.81 -44.35 1.12
C LYS A 54 -37.54 -43.90 0.39
N VAL A 55 -36.53 -43.38 1.09
CA VAL A 55 -35.26 -42.99 0.49
C VAL A 55 -34.59 -44.19 -0.17
N ASP A 56 -34.08 -43.98 -1.38
CA ASP A 56 -33.39 -44.98 -2.19
C ASP A 56 -31.91 -44.63 -2.41
N MET A 57 -31.19 -45.52 -3.08
CA MET A 57 -29.77 -45.32 -3.39
C MET A 57 -29.53 -44.19 -4.40
N GLY A 58 -30.52 -43.81 -5.22
CA GLY A 58 -30.42 -42.68 -6.13
C GLY A 58 -30.34 -41.37 -5.36
N THR A 59 -31.23 -41.19 -4.39
CA THR A 59 -31.24 -40.05 -3.46
C THR A 59 -29.94 -39.96 -2.65
N VAL A 60 -29.40 -41.10 -2.20
CA VAL A 60 -28.09 -41.15 -1.52
C VAL A 60 -26.96 -40.66 -2.43
N GLY A 61 -26.96 -41.06 -3.70
CA GLY A 61 -25.95 -40.62 -4.68
C GLY A 61 -26.01 -39.11 -4.95
N GLU A 62 -27.21 -38.52 -4.99
CA GLU A 62 -27.38 -37.07 -5.12
C GLU A 62 -26.87 -36.33 -3.89
N LEU A 63 -27.25 -36.75 -2.69
CA LEU A 63 -26.77 -36.16 -1.44
C LEU A 63 -25.24 -36.24 -1.32
N ARG A 64 -24.63 -37.32 -1.80
CA ARG A 64 -23.18 -37.46 -1.89
C ARG A 64 -22.57 -36.45 -2.86
N ARG A 65 -23.13 -36.32 -4.06
CA ARG A 65 -22.68 -35.34 -5.06
C ARG A 65 -22.74 -33.91 -4.52
N GLU A 66 -23.85 -33.55 -3.88
CA GLU A 66 -24.01 -32.23 -3.26
C GLU A 66 -22.99 -31.97 -2.15
N PHE A 67 -22.64 -33.01 -1.38
CA PHE A 67 -21.60 -32.91 -0.37
C PHE A 67 -20.22 -32.71 -1.02
N ASP A 68 -19.91 -33.49 -2.05
CA ASP A 68 -18.63 -33.41 -2.76
C ASP A 68 -18.46 -32.02 -3.41
N GLU A 69 -19.52 -31.46 -4.01
CA GLU A 69 -19.54 -30.08 -4.52
C GLU A 69 -19.30 -29.02 -3.43
N LEU A 70 -19.93 -29.19 -2.26
CA LEU A 70 -19.73 -28.27 -1.14
C LEU A 70 -18.30 -28.36 -0.59
N ALA A 71 -17.76 -29.58 -0.50
CA ALA A 71 -16.40 -29.86 -0.07
C ALA A 71 -15.36 -29.29 -1.06
N GLU A 72 -15.60 -29.36 -2.36
CA GLU A 72 -14.70 -28.77 -3.36
C GLU A 72 -14.67 -27.23 -3.28
N ARG A 73 -15.83 -26.61 -3.03
CA ARG A 73 -15.93 -25.15 -2.87
C ARG A 73 -15.19 -24.63 -1.65
N TYR A 74 -14.98 -25.46 -0.61
CA TYR A 74 -14.27 -25.05 0.60
C TYR A 74 -12.90 -24.43 0.31
N ASP A 75 -12.15 -24.95 -0.66
CA ASP A 75 -10.80 -24.44 -0.99
C ASP A 75 -10.81 -23.14 -1.81
N GLN A 76 -11.97 -22.75 -2.32
CA GLN A 76 -12.15 -21.65 -3.28
C GLN A 76 -12.84 -20.42 -2.68
N VAL A 77 -13.70 -20.59 -1.67
CA VAL A 77 -14.49 -19.50 -1.08
C VAL A 77 -14.29 -19.36 0.44
N PRO A 78 -14.59 -18.19 1.04
CA PRO A 78 -14.52 -18.02 2.49
C PRO A 78 -15.45 -18.99 3.24
N SER A 79 -14.94 -19.64 4.30
CA SER A 79 -15.69 -20.67 5.05
C SER A 79 -17.01 -20.15 5.63
N ALA A 80 -17.05 -18.88 6.05
CA ALA A 80 -18.26 -18.23 6.55
C ALA A 80 -19.42 -18.23 5.53
N SER A 81 -19.13 -18.20 4.22
CA SER A 81 -20.15 -18.22 3.17
C SER A 81 -20.78 -19.60 2.95
N LEU A 82 -20.16 -20.66 3.47
CA LEU A 82 -20.63 -22.05 3.31
C LEU A 82 -21.39 -22.57 4.54
N LEU A 83 -21.32 -21.87 5.68
CA LEU A 83 -21.89 -22.32 6.95
C LEU A 83 -23.39 -22.65 6.88
N ALA A 84 -24.18 -21.78 6.25
CA ALA A 84 -25.62 -21.97 6.16
C ALA A 84 -25.98 -23.23 5.35
N ARG A 85 -25.41 -23.37 4.14
CA ARG A 85 -25.65 -24.53 3.27
C ARG A 85 -25.12 -25.83 3.86
N GLY A 86 -23.94 -25.79 4.51
CA GLY A 86 -23.40 -26.97 5.21
C GLY A 86 -24.26 -27.38 6.40
N GLY A 87 -24.75 -26.43 7.19
CA GLY A 87 -25.63 -26.70 8.32
C GLY A 87 -26.97 -27.29 7.90
N GLU A 88 -27.56 -26.78 6.81
CA GLU A 88 -28.77 -27.34 6.20
C GLU A 88 -28.54 -28.78 5.73
N GLN A 89 -27.46 -29.02 4.97
CA GLN A 89 -27.14 -30.34 4.45
C GLN A 89 -26.91 -31.37 5.57
N LEU A 90 -26.14 -31.01 6.60
CA LEU A 90 -25.91 -31.89 7.76
C LEU A 90 -27.23 -32.18 8.50
N SER A 91 -28.11 -31.18 8.62
CA SER A 91 -29.42 -31.34 9.27
C SER A 91 -30.31 -32.32 8.50
N HIS A 92 -30.35 -32.20 7.16
CA HIS A 92 -31.07 -33.13 6.28
C HIS A 92 -30.51 -34.55 6.38
N LEU A 93 -29.18 -34.72 6.28
CA LEU A 93 -28.52 -36.02 6.40
C LEU A 93 -28.80 -36.69 7.75
N THR A 94 -28.74 -35.91 8.84
CA THR A 94 -29.02 -36.41 10.20
C THR A 94 -30.47 -36.90 10.32
N PHE A 95 -31.43 -36.15 9.77
CA PHE A 95 -32.84 -36.57 9.76
C PHE A 95 -33.05 -37.83 8.93
N LEU A 96 -32.56 -37.85 7.68
CA LEU A 96 -32.74 -38.99 6.77
C LEU A 96 -32.06 -40.25 7.30
N ALA A 97 -30.85 -40.15 7.85
CA ALA A 97 -30.14 -41.30 8.44
C ALA A 97 -30.89 -41.91 9.64
N ARG A 98 -31.61 -41.09 10.41
CA ARG A 98 -32.40 -41.55 11.55
C ARG A 98 -33.70 -42.26 11.12
N GLU A 99 -34.38 -41.71 10.12
CA GLU A 99 -35.74 -42.12 9.72
C GLU A 99 -35.77 -43.12 8.54
N ALA A 100 -34.65 -43.31 7.83
CA ALA A 100 -34.56 -44.28 6.73
C ALA A 100 -34.77 -45.72 7.20
N ARG A 101 -35.33 -46.56 6.31
CA ARG A 101 -35.39 -48.00 6.54
C ARG A 101 -33.97 -48.55 6.65
N GLY A 102 -33.72 -49.35 7.69
CA GLY A 102 -32.39 -49.88 7.99
C GLY A 102 -31.77 -50.69 6.85
N GLY A 103 -30.48 -51.00 6.97
CA GLY A 103 -29.70 -51.71 5.95
C GLY A 103 -28.79 -50.76 5.16
N ARG A 104 -28.60 -51.02 3.86
CA ARG A 104 -27.60 -50.33 3.03
C ARG A 104 -27.85 -48.82 2.93
N VAL A 105 -29.09 -48.39 2.67
CA VAL A 105 -29.43 -46.96 2.53
C VAL A 105 -29.09 -46.18 3.80
N GLN A 106 -29.51 -46.69 4.97
CA GLN A 106 -29.19 -46.06 6.25
C GLN A 106 -27.67 -46.00 6.51
N ARG A 107 -26.93 -47.07 6.19
CA ARG A 107 -25.47 -47.09 6.33
C ARG A 107 -24.78 -46.01 5.49
N GLU A 108 -25.18 -45.85 4.23
CA GLU A 108 -24.59 -44.85 3.33
C GLU A 108 -24.96 -43.41 3.76
N LEU A 109 -26.20 -43.18 4.19
CA LEU A 109 -26.60 -41.87 4.75
C LEU A 109 -25.79 -41.52 5.99
N MET A 110 -25.55 -42.48 6.88
CA MET A 110 -24.68 -42.28 8.05
C MET A 110 -23.23 -42.01 7.65
N SER A 111 -22.73 -42.65 6.59
CA SER A 111 -21.39 -42.36 6.06
C SER A 111 -21.27 -40.91 5.58
N ILE A 112 -22.24 -40.42 4.80
CA ILE A 112 -22.26 -39.03 4.32
C ILE A 112 -22.45 -38.07 5.50
N GLN A 113 -23.28 -38.43 6.50
CA GLN A 113 -23.46 -37.64 7.72
C GLN A 113 -22.13 -37.47 8.46
N ALA A 114 -21.33 -38.53 8.61
CA ALA A 114 -20.03 -38.44 9.27
C ALA A 114 -19.06 -37.51 8.52
N ASP A 115 -19.06 -37.56 7.19
CA ASP A 115 -18.28 -36.66 6.33
C ASP A 115 -18.74 -35.20 6.42
N ALA A 116 -20.06 -34.98 6.41
CA ALA A 116 -20.68 -33.67 6.58
C ALA A 116 -20.39 -33.07 7.97
N SER A 117 -20.38 -33.88 9.03
CA SER A 117 -19.95 -33.46 10.37
C SER A 117 -18.49 -32.99 10.35
N VAL A 118 -17.59 -33.72 9.70
CA VAL A 118 -16.18 -33.31 9.55
C VAL A 118 -16.05 -31.99 8.77
N LEU A 119 -16.82 -31.80 7.70
CA LEU A 119 -16.81 -30.54 6.96
C LEU A 119 -17.37 -29.38 7.80
N MET A 120 -18.45 -29.61 8.56
CA MET A 120 -19.03 -28.59 9.44
C MET A 120 -18.08 -28.17 10.56
N GLY A 121 -17.35 -29.11 11.15
CA GLY A 121 -16.29 -28.80 12.11
C GLY A 121 -15.22 -27.89 11.49
N GLN A 122 -14.79 -28.15 10.26
CA GLN A 122 -13.83 -27.29 9.55
C GLN A 122 -14.38 -25.90 9.27
N LEU A 123 -15.63 -25.81 8.77
CA LEU A 123 -16.26 -24.54 8.43
C LEU A 123 -16.46 -23.65 9.64
N ALA A 124 -16.99 -24.19 10.74
CA ALA A 124 -17.22 -23.46 11.98
C ALA A 124 -15.90 -22.97 12.59
N TRP A 125 -14.89 -23.83 12.58
CA TRP A 125 -13.59 -23.49 13.14
C TRP A 125 -12.86 -22.42 12.33
N ASP A 126 -12.84 -22.51 11.00
CA ASP A 126 -12.22 -21.48 10.16
C ASP A 126 -12.99 -20.15 10.19
N ALA A 127 -14.33 -20.19 10.18
CA ALA A 127 -15.15 -18.99 10.24
C ALA A 127 -15.00 -18.23 11.56
N SER A 128 -14.74 -18.95 12.65
CA SER A 128 -14.41 -18.36 13.96
C SER A 128 -12.94 -17.91 14.07
N GLN A 129 -12.17 -17.96 12.99
CA GLN A 129 -10.72 -17.70 13.00
C GLN A 129 -9.99 -18.59 14.01
N ARG A 130 -10.40 -19.87 14.08
CA ARG A 130 -9.88 -20.92 14.97
C ARG A 130 -10.11 -20.71 16.47
N ARG A 131 -11.02 -19.82 16.85
CA ARG A 131 -11.32 -19.52 18.25
C ARG A 131 -12.32 -20.48 18.88
N ASP A 132 -13.30 -20.95 18.11
CA ASP A 132 -14.34 -21.86 18.59
C ASP A 132 -13.90 -23.32 18.44
N GLN A 133 -13.07 -23.77 19.38
CA GLN A 133 -12.52 -25.14 19.38
C GLN A 133 -13.55 -26.18 19.83
N ASP A 134 -14.45 -25.81 20.74
CA ASP A 134 -15.41 -26.73 21.34
C ASP A 134 -16.47 -27.15 20.31
N THR A 135 -17.02 -26.20 19.55
CA THR A 135 -17.97 -26.52 18.47
C THR A 135 -17.34 -27.42 17.42
N ALA A 136 -16.08 -27.17 17.04
CA ALA A 136 -15.37 -27.99 16.06
C ALA A 136 -15.17 -29.43 16.57
N ARG A 137 -14.70 -29.59 17.81
CA ARG A 137 -14.51 -30.90 18.45
C ARG A 137 -15.81 -31.68 18.55
N ASN A 138 -16.91 -31.02 18.92
CA ASN A 138 -18.24 -31.66 18.98
C ASN A 138 -18.64 -32.29 17.64
N TYR A 139 -18.40 -31.60 16.53
CA TYR A 139 -18.68 -32.17 15.20
C TYR A 139 -17.74 -33.33 14.84
N TYR A 140 -16.45 -33.25 15.17
CA TYR A 140 -15.52 -34.35 14.94
C TYR A 140 -15.85 -35.57 15.80
N ASP A 141 -16.28 -35.38 17.05
CA ASP A 141 -16.71 -36.44 17.94
C ASP A 141 -17.98 -37.13 17.42
N GLN A 142 -18.94 -36.37 16.89
CA GLN A 142 -20.12 -36.94 16.22
C GLN A 142 -19.72 -37.83 15.04
N SER A 143 -18.82 -37.35 14.18
CA SER A 143 -18.29 -38.14 13.06
C SER A 143 -17.60 -39.42 13.55
N GLY A 144 -16.75 -39.34 14.57
CA GLY A 144 -16.07 -40.50 15.14
C GLY A 144 -17.02 -41.52 15.77
N GLN A 145 -18.11 -41.09 16.42
CA GLN A 145 -19.14 -41.98 16.95
C GLN A 145 -19.87 -42.73 15.82
N ILE A 146 -20.22 -42.03 14.73
CA ILE A 146 -20.85 -42.65 13.56
C ILE A 146 -19.88 -43.65 12.92
N ALA A 147 -18.62 -43.26 12.71
CA ALA A 147 -17.59 -44.12 12.12
C ALA A 147 -17.40 -45.43 12.90
N ARG A 148 -17.30 -45.35 14.24
CA ARG A 148 -17.21 -46.55 15.10
C ARG A 148 -18.44 -47.44 14.99
N ARG A 149 -19.64 -46.85 14.91
CA ARG A 149 -20.88 -47.61 14.72
C ARG A 149 -20.91 -48.31 13.36
N LEU A 150 -20.35 -47.69 12.33
CA LEU A 150 -20.20 -48.28 11.00
C LEU A 150 -19.02 -49.26 10.89
N ARG A 151 -18.12 -49.31 11.88
CA ARG A 151 -16.81 -49.97 11.82
C ARG A 151 -15.99 -49.49 10.62
N ASP A 152 -16.07 -48.20 10.32
CA ASP A 152 -15.33 -47.56 9.24
C ASP A 152 -14.09 -46.88 9.80
N HIS A 153 -12.96 -47.57 9.70
CA HIS A 153 -11.68 -47.10 10.23
C HIS A 153 -11.12 -45.90 9.46
N THR A 154 -11.48 -45.73 8.18
CA THR A 154 -11.06 -44.56 7.41
C THR A 154 -11.77 -43.30 7.91
N LEU A 155 -13.09 -43.36 8.11
CA LEU A 155 -13.86 -42.24 8.67
C LEU A 155 -13.43 -41.92 10.10
N GLU A 156 -13.17 -42.95 10.92
CA GLU A 156 -12.69 -42.75 12.29
C GLU A 156 -11.33 -42.06 12.32
N ALA A 157 -10.39 -42.50 11.48
CA ALA A 157 -9.08 -41.87 11.35
C ALA A 157 -9.17 -40.43 10.86
N ARG A 158 -10.09 -40.12 9.93
CA ARG A 158 -10.33 -38.74 9.46
C ARG A 158 -10.85 -37.83 10.58
N ALA A 159 -11.77 -38.32 11.41
CA ALA A 159 -12.25 -37.57 12.57
C ALA A 159 -11.11 -37.31 13.57
N LEU A 160 -10.32 -38.34 13.92
CA LEU A 160 -9.15 -38.20 14.80
C LEU A 160 -8.11 -37.22 14.25
N LEU A 161 -7.83 -37.27 12.94
CA LEU A 161 -6.93 -36.35 12.27
C LEU A 161 -7.42 -34.91 12.36
N ARG A 162 -8.73 -34.66 12.22
CA ARG A 162 -9.26 -33.30 12.36
C ARG A 162 -9.28 -32.81 13.80
N THR A 163 -9.48 -33.70 14.78
CA THR A 163 -9.29 -33.36 16.19
C THR A 163 -7.84 -33.00 16.49
N SER A 164 -6.86 -33.67 15.86
CA SER A 164 -5.44 -33.33 16.02
C SER A 164 -5.13 -31.92 15.52
N TYR A 165 -5.77 -31.46 14.44
CA TYR A 165 -5.59 -30.10 13.93
C TYR A 165 -6.01 -29.06 14.98
N VAL A 166 -7.12 -29.29 15.69
CA VAL A 166 -7.58 -28.38 16.74
C VAL A 166 -6.56 -28.26 17.87
N ALA A 167 -5.90 -29.36 18.24
CA ALA A 167 -4.82 -29.33 19.22
C ALA A 167 -3.56 -28.60 18.71
N LEU A 168 -3.20 -28.77 17.43
CA LEU A 168 -2.01 -28.15 16.83
C LEU A 168 -2.17 -26.65 16.55
N TYR A 169 -3.35 -26.21 16.12
CA TYR A 169 -3.55 -24.84 15.64
C TYR A 169 -4.63 -24.04 16.39
N GLY A 170 -5.16 -24.58 17.48
CA GLY A 170 -6.08 -23.87 18.37
C GLY A 170 -5.40 -22.72 19.14
N ALA A 171 -6.21 -21.93 19.83
CA ALA A 171 -5.75 -20.82 20.66
C ALA A 171 -4.86 -21.28 21.84
N GLN A 172 -5.12 -22.46 22.40
CA GLN A 172 -4.25 -23.15 23.34
C GLN A 172 -3.55 -24.30 22.62
N GLN A 173 -2.47 -24.00 21.90
CA GLN A 173 -1.71 -25.01 21.17
C GLN A 173 -1.15 -26.09 22.13
N ASP A 174 -1.45 -27.35 21.84
CA ASP A 174 -0.93 -28.51 22.57
C ASP A 174 -0.38 -29.54 21.57
N PRO A 175 0.89 -29.39 21.16
CA PRO A 175 1.51 -30.28 20.19
C PRO A 175 1.68 -31.71 20.70
N ARG A 176 1.68 -31.96 22.02
CA ARG A 176 1.76 -33.34 22.55
C ARG A 176 0.45 -34.08 22.35
N THR A 177 -0.67 -33.43 22.69
CA THR A 177 -1.99 -34.00 22.40
C THR A 177 -2.22 -34.15 20.90
N GLY A 178 -1.82 -33.14 20.11
CA GLY A 178 -1.87 -33.20 18.65
C GLY A 178 -1.07 -34.37 18.07
N LEU A 179 0.15 -34.59 18.56
CA LEU A 179 1.00 -35.73 18.17
C LEU A 179 0.31 -37.07 18.46
N GLY A 180 -0.21 -37.26 19.68
CA GLY A 180 -0.89 -38.49 20.07
C GLY A 180 -2.09 -38.80 19.17
N LEU A 181 -2.93 -37.80 18.90
CA LEU A 181 -4.10 -37.95 18.03
C LEU A 181 -3.72 -38.23 16.58
N ALA A 182 -2.68 -37.58 16.06
CA ALA A 182 -2.20 -37.80 14.69
C ALA A 182 -1.63 -39.22 14.51
N LEU A 183 -0.83 -39.71 15.46
CA LEU A 183 -0.32 -41.09 15.43
C LEU A 183 -1.46 -42.11 15.56
N GLN A 184 -2.45 -41.84 16.41
CA GLN A 184 -3.64 -42.70 16.54
C GLN A 184 -4.46 -42.74 15.24
N ALA A 185 -4.61 -41.61 14.55
CA ALA A 185 -5.25 -41.55 13.24
C ALA A 185 -4.48 -42.37 12.19
N ALA A 186 -3.14 -42.26 12.18
CA ALA A 186 -2.29 -43.01 11.26
C ALA A 186 -2.42 -44.53 11.45
N GLU A 187 -2.42 -45.01 12.71
CA GLU A 187 -2.58 -46.43 13.00
C GLU A 187 -4.00 -46.93 12.66
N THR A 188 -5.03 -46.16 12.98
CA THR A 188 -6.42 -46.50 12.66
C THR A 188 -6.62 -46.67 11.14
N ALA A 189 -6.01 -45.80 10.33
CA ALA A 189 -6.12 -45.86 8.87
C ALA A 189 -5.17 -46.87 8.19
N ARG A 190 -4.18 -47.42 8.91
CA ARG A 190 -3.01 -48.13 8.33
C ARG A 190 -3.35 -49.22 7.32
N LEU A 191 -4.46 -49.94 7.54
CA LEU A 191 -4.90 -51.05 6.68
C LEU A 191 -6.00 -50.67 5.69
N THR A 192 -6.56 -49.46 5.78
CA THR A 192 -7.76 -49.06 5.02
C THR A 192 -7.54 -47.90 4.06
N SER A 193 -6.60 -46.99 4.36
CA SER A 193 -6.28 -45.86 3.48
C SER A 193 -4.83 -45.41 3.68
N PRO A 194 -3.90 -45.80 2.78
CA PRO A 194 -2.58 -45.21 2.69
C PRO A 194 -2.60 -43.67 2.65
N GLY A 195 -3.59 -43.08 1.97
CA GLY A 195 -3.79 -41.64 1.90
C GLY A 195 -4.00 -40.98 3.27
N VAL A 196 -4.98 -41.45 4.06
CA VAL A 196 -5.23 -40.91 5.41
C VAL A 196 -4.05 -41.19 6.35
N THR A 197 -3.42 -42.36 6.26
CA THR A 197 -2.21 -42.66 7.03
C THR A 197 -1.08 -41.67 6.73
N GLY A 198 -0.81 -41.40 5.46
CA GLY A 198 0.21 -40.42 5.06
C GLY A 198 -0.09 -39.01 5.55
N LEU A 199 -1.34 -38.55 5.39
CA LEU A 199 -1.78 -37.25 5.91
C LEU A 199 -1.62 -37.14 7.42
N ALA A 200 -1.99 -38.17 8.17
CA ALA A 200 -1.86 -38.20 9.62
C ALA A 200 -0.39 -38.16 10.05
N LEU A 201 0.49 -38.89 9.37
CA LEU A 201 1.93 -38.87 9.61
C LEU A 201 2.55 -37.49 9.32
N LEU A 202 2.11 -36.78 8.26
CA LEU A 202 2.60 -35.41 8.02
C LEU A 202 2.31 -34.46 9.20
N HIS A 203 1.13 -34.57 9.82
CA HIS A 203 0.79 -33.75 10.99
C HIS A 203 1.41 -34.23 12.29
N ALA A 204 1.71 -35.52 12.43
CA ALA A 204 2.58 -36.01 13.50
C ALA A 204 4.00 -35.45 13.35
N GLY A 205 4.52 -35.37 12.12
CA GLY A 205 5.78 -34.70 11.81
C GLY A 205 5.77 -33.23 12.20
N GLU A 206 4.69 -32.50 11.90
CA GLU A 206 4.54 -31.11 12.31
C GLU A 206 4.51 -30.93 13.83
N ALA A 207 3.84 -31.83 14.55
CA ALA A 207 3.84 -31.84 16.00
C ALA A 207 5.26 -32.05 16.57
N HIS A 208 6.04 -32.98 15.99
CA HIS A 208 7.46 -33.15 16.33
C HIS A 208 8.28 -31.89 16.04
N ALA A 209 8.04 -31.22 14.90
CA ALA A 209 8.72 -29.97 14.57
C ALA A 209 8.39 -28.84 15.56
N MET A 210 7.13 -28.71 16.00
CA MET A 210 6.70 -27.77 17.03
C MET A 210 7.35 -28.05 18.40
N LEU A 211 7.66 -29.33 18.69
CA LEU A 211 8.37 -29.75 19.89
C LEU A 211 9.90 -29.63 19.78
N GLY A 212 10.43 -29.23 18.63
CA GLY A 212 11.88 -29.13 18.37
C GLY A 212 12.56 -30.48 18.11
N GLU A 213 11.80 -31.54 17.83
CA GLU A 213 12.29 -32.91 17.70
C GLU A 213 12.63 -33.25 16.24
N GLU A 214 13.68 -32.61 15.70
CA GLU A 214 14.06 -32.71 14.28
C GLU A 214 14.19 -34.16 13.76
N ARG A 215 14.87 -35.04 14.51
CA ARG A 215 15.06 -36.45 14.12
C ARG A 215 13.77 -37.25 14.10
N ALA A 216 12.80 -36.88 14.94
CA ALA A 216 11.49 -37.52 14.94
C ALA A 216 10.67 -37.03 13.73
N PHE A 217 10.67 -35.73 13.47
CA PHE A 217 10.06 -35.14 12.29
C PHE A 217 10.55 -35.78 10.98
N GLU A 218 11.88 -35.87 10.75
CA GLU A 218 12.45 -36.44 9.52
C GLU A 218 12.05 -37.91 9.30
N ARG A 219 12.02 -38.71 10.38
CA ARG A 219 11.56 -40.11 10.32
C ARG A 219 10.09 -40.19 9.94
N THR A 220 9.26 -39.37 10.57
CA THR A 220 7.81 -39.36 10.30
C THR A 220 7.48 -38.82 8.90
N LEU A 221 8.26 -37.84 8.40
CA LEU A 221 8.14 -37.34 7.03
C LEU A 221 8.42 -38.45 6.01
N THR A 222 9.50 -39.22 6.20
CA THR A 222 9.84 -40.36 5.33
C THR A 222 8.71 -41.41 5.33
N GLN A 223 8.14 -41.72 6.50
CA GLN A 223 7.02 -42.66 6.61
C GLN A 223 5.75 -42.13 5.92
N ALA A 224 5.51 -40.83 6.00
CA ALA A 224 4.38 -40.19 5.33
C ALA A 224 4.51 -40.27 3.80
N GLU A 225 5.71 -39.99 3.26
CA GLU A 225 6.01 -40.12 1.82
C GLU A 225 5.73 -41.55 1.33
N GLN A 226 6.25 -42.56 2.02
CA GLN A 226 6.02 -43.97 1.68
C GLN A 226 4.54 -44.40 1.77
N ALA A 227 3.76 -43.78 2.65
CA ALA A 227 2.32 -44.04 2.73
C ALA A 227 1.57 -43.39 1.56
N LEU A 228 1.89 -42.14 1.24
CA LEU A 228 1.25 -41.41 0.13
C LEU A 228 1.60 -41.98 -1.24
N GLU A 229 2.83 -42.48 -1.44
CA GLU A 229 3.24 -43.18 -2.67
C GLU A 229 2.44 -44.46 -2.94
N ARG A 230 1.87 -45.08 -1.89
CA ARG A 230 1.00 -46.26 -2.00
C ARG A 230 -0.47 -45.92 -2.23
N SER A 231 -0.85 -44.64 -2.18
CA SER A 231 -2.21 -44.19 -2.45
C SER A 231 -2.50 -44.24 -3.95
N ASP A 232 -3.58 -44.89 -4.36
CA ASP A 232 -4.04 -44.94 -5.75
C ASP A 232 -5.43 -44.30 -5.91
N ALA A 233 -6.01 -44.40 -7.11
CA ALA A 233 -7.32 -43.82 -7.43
C ALA A 233 -8.50 -44.45 -6.66
N THR A 234 -8.28 -45.60 -6.01
CA THR A 234 -9.29 -46.30 -5.21
C THR A 234 -9.21 -45.96 -3.72
N ASP A 235 -8.19 -45.21 -3.29
CA ASP A 235 -8.05 -44.76 -1.92
C ASP A 235 -9.21 -43.81 -1.54
N ALA A 236 -9.83 -44.10 -0.40
CA ALA A 236 -10.96 -43.32 0.13
C ALA A 236 -10.63 -41.84 0.45
N ALA A 237 -9.35 -41.49 0.47
CA ALA A 237 -8.83 -40.14 0.65
C ALA A 237 -8.16 -39.56 -0.62
N VAL A 238 -8.37 -40.14 -1.81
CA VAL A 238 -7.81 -39.62 -3.07
C VAL A 238 -8.11 -38.13 -3.30
N GLY A 239 -9.31 -37.67 -2.93
CA GLY A 239 -9.69 -36.24 -3.01
C GLY A 239 -9.10 -35.34 -1.91
N LEU A 240 -8.49 -35.93 -0.87
CA LEU A 240 -7.86 -35.22 0.24
C LEU A 240 -6.34 -35.08 0.06
N VAL A 241 -5.74 -35.91 -0.79
CA VAL A 241 -4.29 -35.94 -1.03
C VAL A 241 -3.96 -35.07 -2.24
N SER A 242 -3.12 -34.05 -2.03
CA SER A 242 -2.54 -33.27 -3.11
C SER A 242 -1.05 -33.58 -3.27
N SER A 243 -0.57 -33.59 -4.52
CA SER A 243 0.86 -33.69 -4.86
C SER A 243 1.72 -32.62 -4.14
N THR A 244 1.14 -31.46 -3.84
CA THR A 244 1.81 -30.32 -3.21
C THR A 244 1.80 -30.36 -1.68
N GLN A 245 1.12 -31.34 -1.07
CA GLN A 245 0.86 -31.37 0.36
C GLN A 245 2.11 -31.64 1.21
N ILE A 246 2.99 -32.52 0.72
CA ILE A 246 4.27 -32.84 1.36
C ILE A 246 5.14 -31.58 1.41
N GLY A 247 5.30 -30.90 0.28
CA GLY A 247 6.09 -29.66 0.20
C GLY A 247 5.53 -28.53 1.08
N ARG A 248 4.20 -28.39 1.12
CA ARG A 248 3.53 -27.40 2.00
C ARG A 248 3.83 -27.65 3.49
N LEU A 249 3.68 -28.88 3.95
CA LEU A 249 3.83 -29.21 5.38
C LEU A 249 5.29 -29.29 5.80
N SER A 250 6.14 -29.98 5.04
CA SER A 250 7.58 -30.05 5.33
C SER A 250 8.23 -28.66 5.32
N GLY A 251 7.88 -27.79 4.37
CA GLY A 251 8.34 -26.41 4.35
C GLY A 251 7.96 -25.62 5.61
N SER A 252 6.73 -25.80 6.12
CA SER A 252 6.28 -25.23 7.39
C SER A 252 7.06 -25.79 8.60
N CYS A 253 7.32 -27.09 8.61
CA CYS A 253 8.04 -27.76 9.68
C CYS A 253 9.50 -27.30 9.76
N TYR A 254 10.21 -27.24 8.63
CA TYR A 254 11.58 -26.71 8.58
C TYR A 254 11.66 -25.25 9.01
N LEU A 255 10.61 -24.46 8.72
CA LEU A 255 10.53 -23.08 9.19
C LEU A 255 10.45 -23.00 10.73
N SER A 256 9.61 -23.82 11.35
CA SER A 256 9.49 -23.93 12.82
C SER A 256 10.77 -24.44 13.49
N LEU A 257 11.50 -25.35 12.82
CA LEU A 257 12.78 -25.89 13.29
C LEU A 257 13.98 -24.94 13.08
N GLY A 258 13.76 -23.73 12.55
CA GLY A 258 14.85 -22.78 12.29
C GLY A 258 15.65 -23.03 11.01
N GLN A 259 15.30 -24.05 10.20
CA GLN A 259 15.99 -24.40 8.96
C GLN A 259 15.47 -23.58 7.77
N HIS A 260 15.60 -22.26 7.87
CA HIS A 260 14.89 -21.34 6.98
C HIS A 260 15.26 -21.48 5.50
N ARG A 261 16.53 -21.77 5.17
CA ARG A 261 16.99 -22.02 3.78
C ARG A 261 16.36 -23.27 3.18
N ARG A 262 16.27 -24.35 3.96
CA ARG A 262 15.63 -25.59 3.53
C ARG A 262 14.13 -25.38 3.35
N ALA A 263 13.49 -24.66 4.27
CA ALA A 263 12.10 -24.26 4.16
C ALA A 263 11.84 -23.46 2.87
N GLN A 264 12.68 -22.46 2.52
CA GLN A 264 12.52 -21.69 1.29
C GLN A 264 12.56 -22.58 0.04
N LEU A 265 13.58 -23.42 -0.10
CA LEU A 265 13.74 -24.24 -1.31
C LEU A 265 12.50 -25.10 -1.57
N ILE A 266 11.98 -25.73 -0.50
CA ILE A 266 10.79 -26.56 -0.57
C ILE A 266 9.53 -25.72 -0.86
N LEU A 267 9.36 -24.58 -0.17
CA LEU A 267 8.18 -23.72 -0.33
C LEU A 267 8.13 -23.03 -1.69
N GLU A 268 9.27 -22.69 -2.29
CA GLU A 268 9.34 -22.15 -3.65
C GLU A 268 8.91 -23.18 -4.70
N ALA A 269 9.44 -24.41 -4.62
CA ALA A 269 9.04 -25.49 -5.51
C ALA A 269 7.53 -25.75 -5.39
N THR A 270 7.03 -25.85 -4.14
CA THR A 270 5.60 -26.02 -3.85
C THR A 270 4.75 -24.87 -4.41
N ALA A 271 5.21 -23.62 -4.30
CA ALA A 271 4.51 -22.45 -4.84
C ALA A 271 4.51 -22.40 -6.37
N ALA A 272 5.52 -22.96 -7.02
CA ALA A 272 5.57 -23.08 -8.47
C ALA A 272 4.57 -24.11 -9.00
N GLU A 273 4.31 -25.18 -8.25
CA GLU A 273 3.32 -26.20 -8.61
C GLU A 273 1.87 -25.72 -8.35
N LEU A 274 1.65 -24.91 -7.30
CA LEU A 274 0.32 -24.39 -6.92
C LEU A 274 -0.13 -23.19 -7.77
N GLN A 275 -0.36 -23.31 -9.07
CA GLN A 275 -0.69 -22.15 -9.94
C GLN A 275 -2.07 -21.49 -9.68
N ASP A 276 -3.01 -22.19 -9.02
CA ASP A 276 -4.38 -21.72 -8.79
C ASP A 276 -4.53 -20.77 -7.58
N ARG A 277 -5.61 -19.96 -7.57
CA ARG A 277 -5.99 -19.05 -6.45
C ARG A 277 -6.60 -19.78 -5.24
N LYS A 278 -6.02 -20.91 -4.82
CA LYS A 278 -6.50 -21.73 -3.69
C LYS A 278 -5.99 -21.22 -2.35
N LYS A 279 -6.73 -21.48 -1.26
CA LYS A 279 -6.31 -21.18 0.13
C LYS A 279 -4.91 -21.72 0.46
N SER A 280 -4.56 -22.90 -0.05
CA SER A 280 -3.25 -23.55 0.13
C SER A 280 -2.08 -22.71 -0.39
N ARG A 281 -2.22 -22.03 -1.54
CA ARG A 281 -1.19 -21.14 -2.10
C ARG A 281 -0.92 -19.95 -1.19
N ALA A 282 -1.97 -19.37 -0.58
CA ALA A 282 -1.80 -18.26 0.36
C ALA A 282 -0.98 -18.67 1.60
N ILE A 283 -1.22 -19.88 2.12
CA ILE A 283 -0.44 -20.44 3.25
C ILE A 283 1.02 -20.63 2.87
N VAL A 284 1.29 -21.24 1.71
CA VAL A 284 2.66 -21.46 1.21
C VAL A 284 3.38 -20.13 1.00
N LEU A 285 2.73 -19.12 0.40
CA LEU A 285 3.34 -17.80 0.20
C LEU A 285 3.56 -17.06 1.52
N GLY A 286 2.68 -17.22 2.51
CA GLY A 286 2.85 -16.68 3.85
C GLY A 286 4.07 -17.27 4.56
N ASN A 287 4.19 -18.60 4.55
CA ASN A 287 5.34 -19.31 5.11
C ASN A 287 6.63 -19.02 4.34
N LEU A 288 6.57 -18.90 3.01
CA LEU A 288 7.72 -18.51 2.19
C LEU A 288 8.16 -17.09 2.50
N THR A 289 7.21 -16.17 2.70
CA THR A 289 7.50 -14.79 3.15
C THR A 289 8.18 -14.81 4.52
N LEU A 290 7.71 -15.64 5.45
CA LEU A 290 8.34 -15.78 6.76
C LEU A 290 9.73 -16.44 6.65
N ALA A 291 9.90 -17.46 5.80
CA ALA A 291 11.21 -18.06 5.51
C ALA A 291 12.17 -17.03 4.91
N TYR A 292 11.69 -16.14 4.03
CA TYR A 292 12.47 -15.01 3.53
C TYR A 292 12.81 -14.01 4.63
N ILE A 293 11.85 -13.58 5.45
CA ILE A 293 12.09 -12.67 6.57
C ILE A 293 13.08 -13.26 7.58
N ARG A 294 13.05 -14.58 7.78
CA ARG A 294 13.93 -15.28 8.72
C ARG A 294 15.30 -15.61 8.12
N GLN A 295 15.43 -15.61 6.80
CA GLN A 295 16.72 -15.76 6.10
C GLN A 295 17.39 -14.43 5.75
N HIS A 296 16.60 -13.40 5.45
CA HIS A 296 17.08 -12.05 5.27
C HIS A 296 17.30 -11.45 6.65
N GLU A 297 18.55 -11.11 6.86
CA GLU A 297 19.11 -10.77 8.14
C GLU A 297 18.34 -9.62 8.76
N LEU A 298 17.98 -9.79 10.04
CA LEU A 298 17.49 -8.69 10.86
C LEU A 298 18.40 -7.47 10.70
N ASP A 299 19.69 -7.63 10.40
CA ASP A 299 20.65 -6.57 10.13
C ASP A 299 20.51 -5.89 8.75
N GLU A 300 20.10 -6.57 7.66
CA GLU A 300 19.77 -5.89 6.39
C GLU A 300 18.46 -5.11 6.55
N VAL A 301 17.45 -5.71 7.18
CA VAL A 301 16.16 -5.03 7.43
C VAL A 301 16.34 -3.87 8.41
N HIS A 302 17.07 -4.09 9.51
CA HIS A 302 17.42 -3.08 10.51
C HIS A 302 18.30 -1.99 9.90
N GLY A 303 19.32 -2.40 9.13
CA GLY A 303 20.18 -1.52 8.35
C GLY A 303 19.38 -0.66 7.38
N LEU A 304 18.35 -1.19 6.73
CA LEU A 304 17.43 -0.45 5.85
C LEU A 304 16.43 0.43 6.62
N THR A 305 16.24 0.23 7.93
CA THR A 305 15.35 1.07 8.74
C THR A 305 16.02 2.38 9.15
N LEU A 306 15.21 3.39 9.39
CA LEU A 306 15.64 4.69 9.92
C LEU A 306 15.42 4.78 11.44
N THR A 307 15.19 3.63 12.09
CA THR A 307 14.77 3.55 13.50
C THR A 307 15.77 4.19 14.45
N SER A 308 17.07 4.01 14.21
CA SER A 308 18.13 4.61 15.03
C SER A 308 18.29 6.11 14.81
N GLN A 309 17.73 6.69 13.74
CA GLN A 309 17.73 8.14 13.48
C GLN A 309 16.42 8.82 13.91
N ALA A 310 15.36 8.05 14.18
CA ALA A 310 14.04 8.57 14.52
C ALA A 310 14.00 9.50 15.77
N PRO A 311 14.78 9.27 16.85
CA PRO A 311 14.68 10.10 18.06
C PRO A 311 15.13 11.56 17.89
N GLY A 312 16.10 11.84 17.00
CA GLY A 312 16.69 13.18 16.83
C GLY A 312 16.37 13.87 15.50
N TYR A 313 15.76 13.14 14.55
CA TYR A 313 15.39 13.68 13.24
C TYR A 313 13.88 13.76 13.06
N SER A 314 13.29 14.87 13.51
CA SER A 314 11.84 15.08 13.54
C SER A 314 11.08 14.87 12.23
N PRO A 315 11.65 15.06 11.02
CA PRO A 315 10.94 14.70 9.80
C PRO A 315 10.56 13.21 9.73
N LEU A 316 11.22 12.31 10.48
CA LEU A 316 10.83 10.89 10.59
C LEU A 316 9.62 10.63 11.49
N GLY A 317 9.19 11.61 12.28
CA GLY A 317 8.09 11.47 13.23
C GLY A 317 6.75 11.22 12.55
N ALA A 318 5.90 10.40 13.19
CA ALA A 318 4.52 10.17 12.73
C ALA A 318 3.66 11.45 12.75
N ILE A 319 4.05 12.42 13.57
CA ILE A 319 3.51 13.78 13.63
C ILE A 319 4.65 14.73 13.31
N TYR A 320 4.47 15.59 12.32
CA TYR A 320 5.46 16.58 11.91
C TYR A 320 4.74 17.85 11.44
N LEU A 321 5.26 19.02 11.84
CA LEU A 321 4.61 20.33 11.62
C LEU A 321 3.14 20.35 12.11
N GLY A 322 2.87 19.69 13.24
CA GLY A 322 1.54 19.60 13.84
C GLY A 322 0.53 18.76 13.04
N GLN A 323 0.96 17.99 12.04
CA GLN A 323 0.10 17.15 11.21
C GLN A 323 0.56 15.70 11.28
N ARG A 324 -0.41 14.77 11.30
CA ARG A 324 -0.11 13.34 11.13
C ARG A 324 0.32 13.09 9.70
N GLN A 325 1.50 12.50 9.51
CA GLN A 325 2.03 12.23 8.17
C GLN A 325 1.69 10.82 7.72
N SER A 326 1.26 10.69 6.46
CA SER A 326 1.27 9.39 5.77
C SER A 326 2.67 9.10 5.21
N PRO A 327 3.01 7.83 4.91
CA PRO A 327 4.25 7.50 4.21
C PRO A 327 4.44 8.25 2.88
N MET A 328 3.32 8.56 2.19
CA MET A 328 3.35 9.40 0.98
C MET A 328 3.71 10.85 1.29
N ASP A 329 3.26 11.42 2.40
CA ASP A 329 3.63 12.79 2.81
C ASP A 329 5.11 12.86 3.18
N MET A 330 5.62 11.85 3.89
CA MET A 330 7.03 11.71 4.23
C MET A 330 7.91 11.66 2.98
N ALA A 331 7.53 10.87 1.98
CA ALA A 331 8.23 10.80 0.70
C ALA A 331 8.14 12.11 -0.11
N ASN A 332 6.96 12.72 -0.18
CA ASN A 332 6.75 13.97 -0.92
C ASN A 332 7.42 15.18 -0.27
N SER A 333 7.72 15.10 1.03
CA SER A 333 8.40 16.17 1.77
C SER A 333 9.84 16.40 1.32
N GLY A 334 10.47 15.40 0.69
CA GLY A 334 11.88 15.46 0.28
C GLY A 334 12.88 15.47 1.43
N TRP A 335 12.44 15.21 2.67
CA TRP A 335 13.27 15.19 3.89
C TRP A 335 13.30 13.82 4.58
N VAL A 336 12.55 12.82 4.13
CA VAL A 336 12.41 11.56 4.88
C VAL A 336 12.71 10.33 4.03
N PHE A 337 11.95 10.16 2.95
CA PHE A 337 12.18 9.13 1.97
C PHE A 337 12.44 9.80 0.62
N THR A 338 13.68 9.76 0.17
CA THR A 338 13.93 9.95 -1.27
C THR A 338 13.34 8.75 -2.02
N THR A 339 12.82 8.97 -3.23
CA THR A 339 12.33 7.90 -4.12
C THR A 339 13.46 7.04 -4.71
N PHE A 340 14.67 7.26 -4.21
CA PHE A 340 15.94 6.61 -4.52
C PHE A 340 16.76 6.56 -3.23
N SER A 341 17.91 5.89 -3.22
CA SER A 341 18.87 5.96 -2.11
C SER A 341 20.23 6.39 -2.63
N ARG A 342 20.95 7.15 -1.82
CA ARG A 342 22.40 7.29 -2.03
C ARG A 342 23.10 6.03 -1.52
N TYR A 343 24.37 5.86 -1.86
CA TYR A 343 25.18 4.73 -1.45
C TYR A 343 26.69 4.98 -1.53
N CYS A 344 27.47 4.25 -0.75
CA CYS A 344 28.93 4.21 -0.87
C CYS A 344 29.34 2.89 -1.56
N PRO A 345 29.97 2.93 -2.75
CA PRO A 345 30.45 1.73 -3.43
C PRO A 345 31.44 0.93 -2.56
N ASP A 346 32.32 1.62 -1.83
CA ASP A 346 33.34 1.00 -1.00
C ASP A 346 32.71 0.32 0.23
N CYS A 347 31.69 0.93 0.87
CA CYS A 347 30.97 0.24 1.96
C CYS A 347 30.29 -1.04 1.49
N LEU A 348 29.72 -1.04 0.30
CA LEU A 348 29.09 -2.23 -0.28
C LEU A 348 30.15 -3.29 -0.62
N THR A 349 31.35 -2.88 -1.04
CA THR A 349 32.48 -3.79 -1.29
C THR A 349 33.00 -4.38 0.02
N ASP A 350 33.26 -3.55 1.02
CA ASP A 350 33.82 -3.93 2.33
C ASP A 350 32.96 -4.92 3.10
N THR A 351 31.66 -4.96 2.79
CA THR A 351 30.69 -5.84 3.44
C THR A 351 30.29 -7.02 2.56
N ALA A 352 30.88 -7.17 1.37
CA ALA A 352 30.52 -8.22 0.43
C ALA A 352 30.75 -9.64 0.97
N ASP A 353 31.77 -9.80 1.81
CA ASP A 353 32.16 -11.10 2.37
C ASP A 353 31.55 -11.39 3.76
N LEU A 354 30.74 -10.47 4.31
CA LEU A 354 30.04 -10.74 5.57
C LEU A 354 28.98 -11.83 5.38
N PRO A 355 28.68 -12.65 6.41
CA PRO A 355 27.44 -13.41 6.44
C PRO A 355 26.29 -12.44 6.14
N GLY A 356 25.55 -12.68 5.05
CA GLY A 356 24.50 -11.78 4.55
C GLY A 356 24.79 -11.01 3.28
N GLY A 357 26.06 -10.89 2.91
CA GLY A 357 26.52 -10.05 1.81
C GLY A 357 26.55 -8.56 2.17
N PRO A 358 26.63 -7.66 1.16
CA PRO A 358 26.78 -6.23 1.40
C PRO A 358 25.67 -5.62 2.24
N VAL A 359 26.04 -4.80 3.22
CA VAL A 359 25.10 -4.13 4.12
C VAL A 359 24.73 -2.76 3.56
N TRP A 360 23.43 -2.54 3.31
CA TRP A 360 22.91 -1.23 2.94
C TRP A 360 22.60 -0.39 4.18
N GLN A 361 23.07 0.86 4.20
CA GLN A 361 22.77 1.78 5.30
C GLN A 361 21.50 2.59 5.00
N GLY A 362 20.55 2.53 5.91
CA GLY A 362 19.25 3.21 5.85
C GLY A 362 19.44 4.72 5.89
N SER A 363 20.42 5.19 6.67
CA SER A 363 20.81 6.60 6.76
C SER A 363 21.19 7.21 5.40
N TRP A 364 21.62 6.43 4.40
CA TRP A 364 21.88 6.96 3.04
C TRP A 364 20.62 7.44 2.30
N ARG A 365 19.43 7.19 2.85
CA ARG A 365 18.14 7.72 2.36
C ARG A 365 17.83 9.10 2.95
N LEU A 366 18.53 9.47 4.02
CA LEU A 366 18.32 10.76 4.65
C LEU A 366 18.91 11.86 3.76
N PRO A 367 18.13 12.88 3.41
CA PRO A 367 18.56 13.84 2.39
C PRO A 367 19.75 14.70 2.84
N HIS A 368 19.97 14.82 4.15
CA HIS A 368 21.13 15.49 4.77
C HIS A 368 22.38 14.59 4.91
N ILE A 369 22.33 13.33 4.45
CA ILE A 369 23.48 12.41 4.40
C ILE A 369 23.97 12.34 2.95
N PHE A 370 25.10 13.00 2.66
CA PHE A 370 25.68 13.16 1.33
C PHE A 370 27.17 12.77 1.27
N ILE A 371 27.82 12.53 2.41
CA ILE A 371 29.19 12.00 2.52
C ILE A 371 29.17 10.68 3.29
N CYS A 372 29.96 9.70 2.82
CA CYS A 372 30.31 8.53 3.61
C CYS A 372 31.43 8.90 4.59
N PRO A 373 31.22 8.86 5.92
CA PRO A 373 32.26 9.19 6.88
C PRO A 373 33.37 8.15 6.93
N ARG A 374 33.06 6.87 6.64
CA ARG A 374 34.04 5.77 6.65
C ARG A 374 35.08 5.88 5.54
N HIS A 375 34.63 6.23 4.34
CA HIS A 375 35.49 6.30 3.15
C HIS A 375 35.80 7.74 2.70
N ASN A 376 35.37 8.73 3.49
CA ASN A 376 35.53 10.16 3.22
C ASN A 376 35.27 10.54 1.75
N ARG A 377 34.08 10.17 1.24
CA ARG A 377 33.70 10.39 -0.16
C ARG A 377 32.24 10.80 -0.27
N HIS A 378 31.92 11.56 -1.32
CA HIS A 378 30.53 11.82 -1.67
C HIS A 378 29.81 10.51 -2.02
N LEU A 379 28.60 10.35 -1.49
CA LEU A 379 27.77 9.18 -1.79
C LEU A 379 27.33 9.21 -3.26
N SER A 380 27.38 8.06 -3.92
CA SER A 380 26.79 7.88 -5.25
C SER A 380 25.28 7.77 -5.14
N TRP A 381 24.55 8.15 -6.18
CA TRP A 381 23.08 8.05 -6.17
C TRP A 381 22.50 7.49 -7.46
N ARG A 382 23.31 7.36 -8.52
CA ARG A 382 22.96 6.76 -9.80
C ARG A 382 23.69 5.45 -9.99
N CYS A 383 23.03 4.51 -10.64
CA CYS A 383 23.67 3.30 -11.16
C CYS A 383 24.70 3.69 -12.24
N PRO A 384 25.93 3.17 -12.18
CA PRO A 384 26.95 3.46 -13.18
C PRO A 384 26.63 2.90 -14.57
N VAL A 385 25.75 1.89 -14.66
CA VAL A 385 25.39 1.23 -15.92
C VAL A 385 24.15 1.86 -16.57
N CYS A 386 23.02 1.92 -15.85
CA CYS A 386 21.78 2.43 -16.42
C CYS A 386 21.56 3.94 -16.19
N GLY A 387 22.41 4.61 -15.41
CA GLY A 387 22.30 6.04 -15.11
C GLY A 387 21.10 6.42 -14.24
N ALA A 388 20.21 5.48 -13.93
CA ALA A 388 19.03 5.70 -13.13
C ALA A 388 19.37 5.79 -11.64
N PRO A 389 18.59 6.54 -10.84
CA PRO A 389 18.79 6.62 -9.40
C PRO A 389 18.69 5.25 -8.73
N ALA A 390 19.61 4.94 -7.82
CA ALA A 390 19.64 3.67 -7.12
C ALA A 390 18.35 3.46 -6.29
N PHE A 391 17.79 2.25 -6.31
CA PHE A 391 16.51 1.89 -5.69
C PHE A 391 15.26 2.63 -6.20
N SER A 392 15.35 3.35 -7.31
CA SER A 392 14.17 3.90 -7.96
C SER A 392 13.36 2.82 -8.69
N ASN A 393 12.03 2.89 -8.62
CA ASN A 393 11.14 1.93 -9.28
C ASN A 393 10.60 2.45 -10.63
N GLY A 394 11.37 3.32 -11.30
CA GLY A 394 10.96 3.97 -12.53
C GLY A 394 9.86 5.03 -12.35
N TYR A 395 9.28 5.44 -13.47
CA TYR A 395 8.29 6.51 -13.54
C TYR A 395 6.86 5.95 -13.71
N GLN A 396 5.88 6.70 -13.19
CA GLN A 396 4.48 6.57 -13.56
C GLN A 396 4.25 7.24 -14.92
N ALA A 397 3.12 6.94 -15.58
CA ALA A 397 2.78 7.54 -16.87
C ALA A 397 2.64 9.08 -16.81
N ASP A 398 2.41 9.64 -15.62
CA ASP A 398 2.38 11.08 -15.35
C ASP A 398 3.75 11.67 -14.98
N GLY A 399 4.85 10.90 -15.17
CA GLY A 399 6.23 11.31 -14.90
C GLY A 399 6.63 11.33 -13.42
N ARG A 400 5.74 10.92 -12.50
CA ARG A 400 6.08 10.82 -11.08
C ARG A 400 6.92 9.59 -10.78
N TRP A 401 7.80 9.67 -9.80
CA TRP A 401 8.50 8.49 -9.29
C TRP A 401 7.53 7.50 -8.69
N ARG A 402 7.67 6.22 -9.05
CA ARG A 402 7.02 5.13 -8.31
C ARG A 402 7.68 4.98 -6.94
N PRO A 403 6.95 4.57 -5.89
CA PRO A 403 7.53 4.29 -4.59
C PRO A 403 8.72 3.32 -4.72
N SER A 404 9.86 3.67 -4.10
CA SER A 404 11.04 2.81 -4.06
C SER A 404 10.71 1.48 -3.39
N GLN A 405 11.20 0.37 -3.94
CA GLN A 405 11.14 -0.91 -3.24
C GLN A 405 12.37 -1.05 -2.34
N LEU A 406 12.14 -0.86 -1.04
CA LEU A 406 13.14 -0.98 0.04
C LEU A 406 13.74 -2.39 0.11
N ALA A 407 12.86 -3.39 0.09
CA ALA A 407 13.21 -4.79 -0.08
C ALA A 407 12.98 -5.19 -1.54
N PRO A 408 13.78 -6.10 -2.12
CA PRO A 408 13.42 -6.73 -3.39
C PRO A 408 11.99 -7.26 -3.28
N GLY A 409 11.18 -7.12 -4.34
CA GLY A 409 9.94 -7.88 -4.40
C GLY A 409 10.27 -9.37 -4.22
N LEU A 410 9.43 -10.12 -3.48
CA LEU A 410 9.62 -11.53 -3.06
C LEU A 410 9.94 -12.54 -4.20
N ARG A 411 10.01 -12.09 -5.45
CA ARG A 411 10.32 -12.88 -6.66
C ARG A 411 11.67 -12.51 -7.30
N LEU A 412 12.38 -11.51 -6.80
CA LEU A 412 13.67 -11.05 -7.33
C LEU A 412 14.80 -11.48 -6.39
N ARG A 413 15.60 -12.46 -6.81
CA ARG A 413 16.87 -12.78 -6.16
C ARG A 413 17.98 -11.88 -6.73
N LEU A 414 18.00 -10.61 -6.31
CA LEU A 414 19.13 -9.71 -6.59
C LEU A 414 20.04 -9.62 -5.37
N HIS A 415 21.35 -9.62 -5.62
CA HIS A 415 22.36 -9.34 -4.61
C HIS A 415 22.16 -7.93 -4.03
N PRO A 416 22.41 -7.69 -2.72
CA PRO A 416 22.19 -6.39 -2.08
C PRO A 416 22.88 -5.20 -2.80
N ALA A 417 24.07 -5.43 -3.35
CA ALA A 417 24.80 -4.42 -4.14
C ALA A 417 24.35 -4.31 -5.61
N GLN A 418 23.27 -4.96 -6.05
CA GLN A 418 22.78 -4.84 -7.43
C GLN A 418 21.69 -3.77 -7.59
N CYS A 419 21.74 -3.07 -8.72
CA CYS A 419 20.78 -2.04 -9.10
C CYS A 419 19.38 -2.62 -9.24
N ARG A 420 18.43 -2.06 -8.48
CA ARG A 420 17.03 -2.49 -8.47
C ARG A 420 16.13 -1.66 -9.40
N HIS A 421 16.71 -0.82 -10.27
CA HIS A 421 15.94 0.04 -11.17
C HIS A 421 15.13 -0.76 -12.19
N ARG A 422 13.88 -0.33 -12.43
CA ARG A 422 12.96 -0.90 -13.44
C ARG A 422 12.50 0.20 -14.41
N PRO A 423 12.82 0.08 -15.72
CA PRO A 423 12.52 1.13 -16.69
C PRO A 423 11.01 1.37 -16.95
N ALA A 424 10.18 0.33 -17.04
CA ALA A 424 8.79 0.45 -17.53
C ALA A 424 7.69 0.15 -16.49
N GLY A 425 8.04 -0.30 -15.28
CA GLY A 425 7.10 -0.62 -14.20
C GLY A 425 6.22 -1.84 -14.52
N GLY A 426 6.45 -2.96 -13.83
CA GLY A 426 5.73 -4.21 -14.08
C GLY A 426 6.54 -5.43 -13.64
N TRP A 427 6.26 -6.57 -14.28
CA TRP A 427 6.97 -7.85 -14.13
C TRP A 427 8.38 -7.86 -14.74
N ASP A 428 8.83 -6.75 -15.31
CA ASP A 428 10.12 -6.66 -16.00
C ASP A 428 11.32 -6.89 -15.08
N ALA A 429 12.39 -7.40 -15.69
CA ALA A 429 13.68 -7.60 -15.03
C ALA A 429 14.24 -6.25 -14.55
N ALA A 430 14.76 -6.25 -13.33
CA ALA A 430 15.51 -5.11 -12.81
C ALA A 430 16.91 -5.04 -13.45
N CYS A 431 17.51 -3.84 -13.46
CA CYS A 431 18.81 -3.58 -14.08
C CYS A 431 19.92 -4.56 -13.66
N GLY A 432 20.00 -4.94 -12.37
CA GLY A 432 20.91 -5.98 -11.89
C GLY A 432 22.41 -5.63 -11.89
N ALA A 433 22.80 -4.45 -12.37
CA ALA A 433 24.20 -4.01 -12.39
C ALA A 433 24.77 -3.85 -10.97
N ARG A 434 26.01 -4.30 -10.74
CA ARG A 434 26.71 -4.13 -9.46
C ARG A 434 27.05 -2.65 -9.21
N LEU A 435 26.63 -2.14 -8.05
CA LEU A 435 26.81 -0.77 -7.59
C LEU A 435 28.16 -0.57 -6.89
N ASP A 436 28.72 -1.65 -6.38
CA ASP A 436 30.01 -1.76 -5.69
C ASP A 436 31.19 -1.96 -6.65
N CYS A 437 30.95 -2.45 -7.86
CA CYS A 437 31.99 -2.65 -8.88
C CYS A 437 32.43 -1.36 -9.61
N THR A 438 32.40 -0.20 -8.95
CA THR A 438 32.77 1.08 -9.57
C THR A 438 34.10 1.62 -9.01
N PRO A 439 35.24 1.49 -9.72
CA PRO A 439 36.46 2.18 -9.34
C PRO A 439 36.83 3.35 -10.27
N ALA A 440 37.53 4.31 -9.63
CA ALA A 440 38.47 5.30 -10.16
C ALA A 440 37.99 6.76 -10.36
N ALA A 441 38.60 7.65 -9.58
CA ALA A 441 38.45 9.12 -9.48
C ALA A 441 37.14 9.64 -8.85
N PHE A 442 37.14 9.79 -7.52
CA PHE A 442 36.21 10.69 -6.83
C PHE A 442 36.96 11.93 -6.35
N THR A 443 36.30 13.08 -6.41
CA THR A 443 36.79 14.29 -5.75
C THR A 443 36.48 14.15 -4.25
N PRO A 444 37.48 14.26 -3.36
CA PRO A 444 37.23 14.20 -1.93
C PRO A 444 36.30 15.35 -1.51
N PRO A 445 35.48 15.17 -0.46
CA PRO A 445 34.70 16.25 0.10
C PRO A 445 35.60 17.38 0.61
N THR A 446 35.15 18.61 0.45
CA THR A 446 35.84 19.77 1.02
C THR A 446 35.72 19.77 2.54
N THR A 447 36.62 20.47 3.23
CA THR A 447 36.56 20.60 4.70
C THR A 447 35.22 21.17 5.16
N ALA A 448 34.70 22.19 4.47
CA ALA A 448 33.39 22.77 4.76
C ALA A 448 32.24 21.78 4.55
N ALA A 449 32.32 20.90 3.56
CA ALA A 449 31.32 19.85 3.33
C ALA A 449 31.36 18.77 4.41
N ALA A 450 32.56 18.33 4.81
CA ALA A 450 32.74 17.38 5.90
C ALA A 450 32.24 17.94 7.24
N GLN A 451 32.56 19.19 7.55
CA GLN A 451 32.06 19.89 8.75
C GLN A 451 30.53 20.02 8.74
N ALA A 452 29.94 20.41 7.61
CA ALA A 452 28.49 20.49 7.48
C ALA A 452 27.81 19.13 7.64
N GLN A 453 28.37 18.06 7.03
CA GLN A 453 27.87 16.69 7.22
C GLN A 453 27.91 16.28 8.69
N GLN A 454 29.02 16.54 9.37
CA GLN A 454 29.20 16.21 10.78
C GLN A 454 28.20 16.99 11.63
N ARG A 455 28.04 18.29 11.39
CA ARG A 455 27.10 19.15 12.11
C ARG A 455 25.66 18.65 12.01
N LEU A 456 25.23 18.28 10.80
CA LEU A 456 23.88 17.73 10.55
C LEU A 456 23.71 16.34 11.16
N ALA A 457 24.71 15.47 11.05
CA ALA A 457 24.67 14.12 11.62
C ALA A 457 24.63 14.14 13.15
N THR A 458 25.43 15.00 13.79
CA THR A 458 25.38 15.22 15.24
C THR A 458 24.00 15.73 15.65
N ALA A 459 23.45 16.74 14.98
CA ALA A 459 22.10 17.24 15.29
C ALA A 459 21.02 16.15 15.15
N ALA A 460 21.09 15.28 14.14
CA ALA A 460 20.15 14.19 13.94
C ALA A 460 20.28 13.04 14.96
N ALA A 461 21.47 12.85 15.54
CA ALA A 461 21.72 11.85 16.57
C ALA A 461 21.41 12.35 17.98
N THR A 462 21.40 13.67 18.17
CA THR A 462 21.05 14.32 19.45
C THR A 462 19.57 14.13 19.76
N GLY A 463 19.25 13.64 20.96
CA GLY A 463 17.87 13.49 21.41
C GLY A 463 17.15 14.83 21.63
N PRO A 464 15.83 14.82 21.91
CA PRO A 464 14.99 16.02 21.96
C PRO A 464 15.46 17.11 22.94
N GLU A 465 16.15 16.72 24.02
CA GLU A 465 16.65 17.60 25.09
C GLU A 465 18.10 18.04 24.90
N GLY A 466 18.75 17.67 23.81
CA GLY A 466 20.17 17.97 23.63
C GLY A 466 20.45 19.41 23.21
N ASP A 467 21.65 19.88 23.59
CA ASP A 467 22.11 21.25 23.34
C ASP A 467 22.52 21.43 21.86
N ILE A 468 21.64 22.05 21.08
CA ILE A 468 21.91 22.48 19.71
C ILE A 468 21.75 23.99 19.64
N LYS A 469 22.61 24.64 18.86
CA LYS A 469 22.47 26.07 18.54
C LYS A 469 21.99 26.27 17.11
N SER A 470 21.26 27.34 16.89
CA SER A 470 20.86 27.85 15.58
C SER A 470 20.87 29.37 15.63
N LEU A 471 21.56 30.02 14.69
CA LEU A 471 21.75 31.48 14.67
C LEU A 471 22.30 32.00 16.02
N GLY A 472 23.25 31.27 16.59
CA GLY A 472 23.89 31.57 17.88
C GLY A 472 23.03 31.34 19.12
N GLN A 473 21.76 30.96 19.00
CA GLN A 473 20.82 30.77 20.12
C GLN A 473 20.50 29.28 20.35
N PRO A 474 20.14 28.87 21.58
CA PRO A 474 19.69 27.51 21.85
C PRO A 474 18.44 27.13 21.04
N ALA A 475 18.42 25.90 20.51
CA ALA A 475 17.33 25.32 19.74
C ALA A 475 17.27 23.80 19.99
N SER A 476 16.08 23.20 19.90
CA SER A 476 15.98 21.74 19.84
C SER A 476 16.46 21.19 18.49
N PRO A 477 16.85 19.90 18.38
CA PRO A 477 17.16 19.28 17.08
C PRO A 477 16.07 19.45 16.03
N GLU A 478 14.80 19.37 16.44
CA GLU A 478 13.65 19.61 15.57
C GLU A 478 13.63 21.03 15.02
N GLN A 479 13.80 22.03 15.90
CA GLN A 479 13.86 23.43 15.51
C GLN A 479 15.04 23.70 14.57
N PHE A 480 16.21 23.13 14.86
CA PHE A 480 17.39 23.25 14.00
C PHE A 480 17.14 22.71 12.59
N PHE A 481 16.54 21.53 12.43
CA PHE A 481 16.22 21.02 11.09
C PHE A 481 15.15 21.85 10.37
N ASN A 482 14.20 22.46 11.09
CA ASN A 482 13.24 23.39 10.49
C ASN A 482 13.91 24.72 10.07
N ASP A 483 14.93 25.16 10.80
CA ASP A 483 15.75 26.31 10.43
C ASP A 483 16.61 26.03 9.19
N VAL A 484 17.20 24.82 9.10
CA VAL A 484 17.89 24.32 7.89
C VAL A 484 16.94 24.37 6.70
N ARG A 485 15.71 23.84 6.84
CA ARG A 485 14.68 23.87 5.78
C ARG A 485 14.31 25.29 5.37
N THR A 486 14.12 26.18 6.34
CA THR A 486 13.80 27.59 6.10
C THR A 486 14.93 28.30 5.37
N THR A 487 16.18 27.99 5.69
CA THR A 487 17.37 28.53 5.03
C THR A 487 17.49 28.01 3.59
N VAL A 488 17.26 26.71 3.36
CA VAL A 488 17.20 26.13 2.01
C VAL A 488 16.09 26.80 1.18
N LEU A 489 14.89 26.98 1.77
CA LEU A 489 13.77 27.67 1.16
C LEU A 489 14.17 29.09 0.74
N ALA A 490 14.81 29.85 1.63
CA ALA A 490 15.25 31.21 1.39
C ALA A 490 16.26 31.28 0.23
N ILE A 491 17.34 30.50 0.29
CA ILE A 491 18.40 30.47 -0.73
C ILE A 491 17.85 30.06 -2.10
N CYS A 492 17.14 28.93 -2.17
CA CYS A 492 16.67 28.40 -3.46
C CYS A 492 15.55 29.26 -4.08
N SER A 493 14.69 29.85 -3.24
CA SER A 493 13.58 30.68 -3.73
C SER A 493 14.02 32.06 -4.22
N THR A 494 15.14 32.58 -3.74
CA THR A 494 15.64 33.94 -4.05
C THR A 494 16.79 33.97 -5.03
N TRP A 495 17.23 32.83 -5.56
CA TRP A 495 18.26 32.75 -6.61
C TRP A 495 17.89 33.62 -7.85
N PRO A 496 18.82 34.19 -8.63
CA PRO A 496 20.25 34.33 -8.38
C PRO A 496 20.60 35.37 -7.31
N ALA A 497 19.66 36.20 -6.83
CA ALA A 497 19.96 37.26 -5.85
C ALA A 497 20.54 36.75 -4.52
N ALA A 498 20.35 35.47 -4.19
CA ALA A 498 21.02 34.83 -3.06
C ALA A 498 22.55 34.75 -3.23
N ALA A 499 23.06 34.65 -4.46
CA ALA A 499 24.49 34.62 -4.74
C ALA A 499 25.17 35.94 -4.33
N ASP A 500 24.49 37.07 -4.52
CA ASP A 500 24.99 38.41 -4.16
C ASP A 500 25.12 38.60 -2.64
N VAL A 501 24.38 37.81 -1.85
CA VAL A 501 24.47 37.83 -0.38
C VAL A 501 25.70 37.07 0.12
N PHE A 502 26.21 36.12 -0.67
CA PHE A 502 27.33 35.23 -0.29
C PHE A 502 28.45 35.21 -1.34
N PRO A 503 29.02 36.37 -1.73
CA PRO A 503 29.95 36.45 -2.86
C PRO A 503 31.26 35.67 -2.63
N ALA A 504 31.65 35.45 -1.38
CA ALA A 504 32.87 34.71 -1.01
C ALA A 504 32.70 33.18 -1.03
N PHE A 505 31.50 32.65 -1.31
CA PHE A 505 31.26 31.21 -1.26
C PHE A 505 31.72 30.52 -2.56
N GLU A 506 32.68 29.61 -2.46
CA GLU A 506 33.39 29.02 -3.61
C GLU A 506 32.49 28.16 -4.53
N TYR A 507 31.39 27.58 -4.00
CA TYR A 507 30.58 26.58 -4.71
C TYR A 507 29.20 27.07 -5.17
N LEU A 508 29.02 28.39 -5.37
CA LEU A 508 27.73 28.97 -5.80
C LEU A 508 27.21 28.39 -7.12
N GLY A 509 28.09 28.00 -8.05
CA GLY A 509 27.70 27.37 -9.32
C GLY A 509 26.91 26.07 -9.15
N SER A 510 27.30 25.23 -8.18
CA SER A 510 26.60 23.98 -7.84
C SER A 510 25.21 24.24 -7.27
N ILE A 511 25.06 25.30 -6.46
CA ILE A 511 23.77 25.72 -5.90
C ILE A 511 22.87 26.29 -7.00
N ALA A 512 23.44 27.07 -7.92
CA ALA A 512 22.72 27.67 -9.04
C ALA A 512 22.02 26.62 -9.91
N ALA A 513 22.72 25.54 -10.25
CA ALA A 513 22.17 24.46 -11.07
C ALA A 513 20.91 23.83 -10.43
N HIS A 514 20.95 23.58 -9.12
CA HIS A 514 19.80 23.06 -8.35
C HIS A 514 18.65 24.06 -8.27
N ALA A 515 18.94 25.32 -7.90
CA ALA A 515 17.93 26.36 -7.76
C ALA A 515 17.21 26.65 -9.09
N GLN A 516 17.93 26.60 -10.22
CA GLN A 516 17.36 26.73 -11.55
C GLN A 516 16.48 25.52 -11.92
N ALA A 517 16.91 24.30 -11.60
CA ALA A 517 16.11 23.09 -11.84
C ALA A 517 14.75 23.14 -11.12
N LEU A 518 14.72 23.65 -9.88
CA LEU A 518 13.50 23.83 -9.08
C LEU A 518 12.50 24.83 -9.68
N ARG A 519 12.95 25.72 -10.56
CA ARG A 519 12.12 26.76 -11.20
C ARG A 519 11.53 26.36 -12.55
N ARG A 520 12.03 25.30 -13.18
CA ARG A 520 11.51 24.81 -14.46
C ARG A 520 10.03 24.46 -14.35
N SER A 521 9.26 24.68 -15.42
CA SER A 521 7.82 24.36 -15.41
C SER A 521 7.60 22.85 -15.21
N PRO A 522 6.44 22.41 -14.68
CA PRO A 522 6.12 20.99 -14.59
C PRO A 522 6.18 20.27 -15.95
N VAL A 523 5.85 20.95 -17.06
CA VAL A 523 5.87 20.40 -18.42
C VAL A 523 7.28 20.18 -18.94
N GLU A 524 8.21 21.10 -18.68
CA GLU A 524 9.63 20.94 -19.03
C GLU A 524 10.33 19.85 -18.21
N ARG A 525 9.77 19.53 -17.03
CA ARG A 525 10.23 18.47 -16.12
C ARG A 525 9.71 17.05 -16.48
N LEU A 526 8.93 16.90 -17.55
CA LEU A 526 8.39 15.61 -18.01
C LEU A 526 9.19 14.98 -19.17
N ARG A 527 10.34 15.55 -19.56
CA ARG A 527 11.14 14.98 -20.65
C ARG A 527 11.76 13.64 -20.24
N PRO A 528 11.91 12.66 -21.16
CA PRO A 528 12.39 11.29 -20.87
C PRO A 528 13.79 11.17 -20.24
N GLN A 529 14.57 12.25 -20.21
CA GLN A 529 15.91 12.32 -19.62
C GLN A 529 16.00 13.26 -18.40
N SER A 530 14.88 13.78 -17.91
CA SER A 530 14.85 14.62 -16.72
C SER A 530 14.80 13.77 -15.45
N ASP A 531 15.38 14.26 -14.34
CA ASP A 531 15.58 13.56 -13.05
C ASP A 531 14.30 13.18 -12.30
N GLY A 532 13.19 13.05 -13.02
CA GLY A 532 11.85 12.84 -12.49
C GLY A 532 11.44 13.95 -11.58
N TRP A 533 10.20 13.87 -11.14
CA TRP A 533 9.67 14.80 -10.17
C TRP A 533 10.14 14.41 -8.76
N LEU A 534 11.41 14.69 -8.43
CA LEU A 534 11.89 14.75 -7.05
C LEU A 534 11.01 15.76 -6.28
N ALA A 535 10.50 15.34 -5.12
CA ALA A 535 9.76 16.10 -4.10
C ALA A 535 9.12 17.45 -4.51
N ARG A 536 7.82 17.62 -4.21
CA ARG A 536 7.04 18.83 -4.57
C ARG A 536 7.58 20.14 -3.97
N SER A 537 8.48 20.05 -2.99
CA SER A 537 8.83 21.14 -2.09
C SER A 537 10.19 21.76 -2.44
N ILE A 538 10.22 23.08 -2.62
CA ILE A 538 11.44 23.82 -3.01
C ILE A 538 12.51 23.83 -1.90
N ASP A 539 12.14 23.44 -0.68
CA ASP A 539 12.99 23.38 0.50
C ASP A 539 13.74 22.04 0.63
N HIS A 540 13.73 21.16 -0.37
CA HIS A 540 14.45 19.88 -0.31
C HIS A 540 15.91 20.03 -0.77
N PRO A 541 16.85 19.24 -0.21
CA PRO A 541 18.23 19.22 -0.67
C PRO A 541 18.36 18.45 -2.01
N PRO A 542 19.38 18.75 -2.84
CA PRO A 542 19.63 18.08 -4.12
C PRO A 542 19.82 16.57 -3.99
N ALA A 543 19.43 15.79 -5.01
CA ALA A 543 19.75 14.36 -5.08
C ALA A 543 21.26 14.12 -5.15
N ASP A 544 21.93 14.91 -5.99
CA ASP A 544 23.37 14.86 -6.20
C ASP A 544 24.13 15.27 -4.93
N SER A 545 25.01 14.39 -4.47
CA SER A 545 25.76 14.57 -3.22
C SER A 545 26.72 15.77 -3.25
N ARG A 546 27.21 16.20 -4.41
CA ARG A 546 28.11 17.36 -4.51
C ARG A 546 27.31 18.66 -4.47
N GLN A 547 26.19 18.71 -5.19
CA GLN A 547 25.26 19.85 -5.07
C GLN A 547 24.69 19.95 -3.65
N CYS A 548 24.35 18.81 -3.05
CA CYS A 548 23.85 18.73 -1.68
C CYS A 548 24.91 19.21 -0.69
N ALA A 549 26.17 18.77 -0.85
CA ALA A 549 27.29 19.25 -0.05
C ALA A 549 27.45 20.78 -0.13
N ALA A 550 27.49 21.34 -1.35
CA ALA A 550 27.61 22.78 -1.53
C ALA A 550 26.48 23.57 -0.85
N LEU A 551 25.23 23.13 -1.02
CA LEU A 551 24.07 23.78 -0.40
C LEU A 551 24.08 23.64 1.13
N MET A 552 24.33 22.44 1.65
CA MET A 552 24.34 22.19 3.09
C MET A 552 25.51 22.90 3.78
N SER A 553 26.66 23.04 3.12
CA SER A 553 27.77 23.85 3.63
C SER A 553 27.39 25.32 3.77
N LEU A 554 26.73 25.91 2.77
CA LEU A 554 26.26 27.29 2.88
C LEU A 554 25.18 27.44 3.95
N VAL A 555 24.25 26.50 4.04
CA VAL A 555 23.18 26.52 5.06
C VAL A 555 23.78 26.44 6.47
N VAL A 556 24.68 25.50 6.72
CA VAL A 556 25.34 25.35 8.03
C VAL A 556 26.19 26.57 8.34
N GLN A 557 26.94 27.09 7.36
CA GLN A 557 27.70 28.34 7.52
C GLN A 557 26.77 29.48 7.96
N VAL A 558 25.64 29.69 7.29
CA VAL A 558 24.67 30.74 7.65
C VAL A 558 24.09 30.54 9.05
N LEU A 559 23.80 29.31 9.46
CA LEU A 559 23.20 29.04 10.76
C LEU A 559 24.19 29.13 11.93
N ASP A 560 25.47 28.89 11.69
CA ASP A 560 26.53 28.97 12.71
C ASP A 560 27.25 30.33 12.71
N ASP A 561 27.07 31.17 11.68
CA ASP A 561 27.65 32.53 11.57
C ASP A 561 26.88 33.56 12.42
N PRO A 562 27.57 34.39 13.24
CA PRO A 562 26.95 35.49 13.97
C PRO A 562 26.13 36.47 13.11
N ASP A 563 26.54 36.72 11.87
CA ASP A 563 25.87 37.60 10.92
C ASP A 563 24.80 36.88 10.07
N GLY A 564 24.59 35.59 10.30
CA GLY A 564 23.63 34.75 9.60
C GLY A 564 22.20 35.28 9.63
N SER A 565 21.79 35.87 10.76
CA SER A 565 20.47 36.49 10.93
C SER A 565 20.23 37.63 9.93
N ALA A 566 21.24 38.50 9.73
CA ALA A 566 21.14 39.61 8.79
C ALA A 566 21.12 39.14 7.34
N ALA A 567 21.90 38.10 7.02
CA ALA A 567 21.86 37.47 5.69
C ALA A 567 20.48 36.86 5.39
N LEU A 568 19.92 36.08 6.31
CA LEU A 568 18.60 35.47 6.15
C LEU A 568 17.47 36.49 6.05
N THR A 569 17.49 37.56 6.84
CA THR A 569 16.51 38.65 6.75
C THR A 569 16.49 39.27 5.35
N ARG A 570 17.66 39.51 4.75
CA ARG A 570 17.79 40.03 3.36
C ARG A 570 17.23 39.06 2.32
N LEU A 571 17.39 37.75 2.51
CA LEU A 571 16.81 36.76 1.59
C LEU A 571 15.30 36.65 1.78
N LEU A 572 14.82 36.45 3.01
CA LEU A 572 13.41 36.21 3.30
C LEU A 572 12.53 37.43 2.98
N SER A 573 13.05 38.65 3.11
CA SER A 573 12.35 39.87 2.68
C SER A 573 12.15 39.93 1.16
N ARG A 574 12.93 39.19 0.38
CA ARG A 574 12.78 39.06 -1.09
C ARG A 574 12.06 37.78 -1.51
N LEU A 575 11.45 37.06 -0.56
CA LEU A 575 10.81 35.78 -0.86
C LEU A 575 9.58 35.98 -1.78
N PRO A 576 9.46 35.23 -2.89
CA PRO A 576 8.32 35.37 -3.80
C PRO A 576 6.97 35.03 -3.12
N PRO A 577 5.86 35.73 -3.43
CA PRO A 577 4.55 35.49 -2.81
C PRO A 577 4.05 34.04 -2.90
N GLY A 578 4.39 33.34 -3.99
CA GLY A 578 4.06 31.92 -4.17
C GLY A 578 4.73 30.98 -3.16
N ARG A 579 5.70 31.46 -2.38
CA ARG A 579 6.45 30.69 -1.37
C ARG A 579 6.05 31.03 0.07
N SER A 580 5.30 32.11 0.29
CA SER A 580 4.88 32.53 1.64
C SER A 580 4.03 31.48 2.36
N GLY A 581 3.25 30.68 1.64
CA GLY A 581 2.48 29.58 2.23
C GLY A 581 3.38 28.49 2.85
N ARG A 582 4.52 28.19 2.20
CA ARG A 582 5.49 27.22 2.71
C ARG A 582 6.24 27.78 3.91
N LEU A 583 6.67 29.04 3.85
CA LEU A 583 7.31 29.71 4.98
C LEU A 583 6.39 29.69 6.22
N ARG A 584 5.13 30.10 6.07
CA ARG A 584 4.13 30.06 7.15
C ARG A 584 3.91 28.67 7.76
N SER A 585 4.04 27.59 6.98
CA SER A 585 3.93 26.23 7.52
C SER A 585 5.13 25.81 8.37
N LEU A 586 6.31 26.40 8.14
CA LEU A 586 7.53 26.10 8.90
C LEU A 586 7.67 26.99 10.13
N THR A 587 7.24 28.26 10.06
CA THR A 587 7.43 29.27 11.12
C THR A 587 7.08 28.78 12.53
N PRO A 588 5.91 28.17 12.81
CA PRO A 588 5.55 27.75 14.17
C PRO A 588 6.49 26.70 14.78
N HIS A 589 7.33 26.06 13.96
CA HIS A 589 8.22 24.97 14.32
C HIS A 589 9.70 25.33 14.20
N CYS A 590 10.02 26.57 13.85
CA CYS A 590 11.40 27.08 13.79
C CYS A 590 11.89 27.51 15.19
N SER A 591 13.20 27.71 15.33
CA SER A 591 13.77 28.24 16.57
C SER A 591 13.29 29.66 16.88
N PRO A 592 13.36 30.13 18.14
CA PRO A 592 13.06 31.53 18.47
C PRO A 592 13.87 32.53 17.65
N ALA A 593 15.15 32.24 17.38
CA ALA A 593 16.02 33.10 16.57
C ALA A 593 15.55 33.18 15.12
N MET A 594 15.24 32.04 14.49
CA MET A 594 14.70 32.01 13.13
C MET A 594 13.33 32.70 13.06
N ASN A 595 12.48 32.56 14.08
CA ASN A 595 11.20 33.28 14.15
C ASN A 595 11.38 34.80 14.21
N ALA A 596 12.38 35.30 14.92
CA ALA A 596 12.72 36.72 14.93
C ALA A 596 13.17 37.21 13.54
N VAL A 597 14.02 36.43 12.85
CA VAL A 597 14.43 36.70 11.47
C VAL A 597 13.23 36.73 10.51
N ILE A 598 12.31 35.78 10.60
CA ILE A 598 11.10 35.72 9.77
C ILE A 598 10.19 36.93 10.05
N ALA A 599 10.00 37.29 11.32
CA ALA A 599 9.18 38.43 11.72
C ALA A 599 9.76 39.74 11.17
N GLU A 600 11.08 39.93 11.28
CA GLU A 600 11.77 41.09 10.75
C GLU A 600 11.67 41.18 9.22
N ALA A 601 11.93 40.07 8.52
CA ALA A 601 11.78 40.01 7.07
C ALA A 601 10.34 40.32 6.61
N THR A 602 9.33 39.85 7.38
CA THR A 602 7.92 40.12 7.11
C THR A 602 7.59 41.60 7.31
N ARG A 603 8.15 42.23 8.35
CA ARG A 603 8.01 43.68 8.59
C ARG A 603 8.58 44.49 7.43
N LEU A 604 9.81 44.19 6.99
CA LEU A 604 10.45 44.85 5.85
C LEU A 604 9.64 44.70 4.54
N GLN A 605 9.01 43.54 4.33
CA GLN A 605 8.10 43.32 3.20
C GLN A 605 6.84 44.17 3.28
N GLN A 606 6.27 44.33 4.48
CA GLN A 606 5.09 45.16 4.70
C GLN A 606 5.40 46.65 4.51
N GLU A 607 6.57 47.11 4.96
CA GLU A 607 7.03 48.49 4.73
C GLU A 607 7.24 48.76 3.24
N ALA A 608 7.81 47.81 2.49
CA ALA A 608 8.04 47.94 1.05
C ALA A 608 6.76 47.87 0.19
N CYS A 609 5.78 47.05 0.60
CA CYS A 609 4.52 46.85 -0.15
C CYS A 609 3.36 47.76 0.28
N GLY A 610 3.51 48.52 1.38
CA GLY A 610 2.43 49.28 2.01
C GLY A 610 1.51 48.42 2.90
N PRO A 611 0.55 49.03 3.62
CA PRO A 611 -0.31 48.34 4.58
C PRO A 611 -1.10 47.20 3.91
N GLN A 612 -1.09 46.02 4.53
CA GLN A 612 -1.85 44.88 4.01
C GLN A 612 -3.35 45.16 4.01
N PRO A 613 -4.10 44.64 3.02
CA PRO A 613 -5.56 44.73 3.03
C PRO A 613 -6.12 44.01 4.26
N LEU A 614 -6.72 44.76 5.18
CA LEU A 614 -7.47 44.21 6.31
C LEU A 614 -8.62 43.33 5.80
N PHE A 615 -8.80 42.15 6.41
CA PHE A 615 -9.94 41.27 6.14
C PHE A 615 -10.66 40.92 7.45
N PRO A 616 -11.99 41.08 7.54
CA PRO A 616 -12.87 41.67 6.52
C PRO A 616 -12.51 43.12 6.19
N GLN A 617 -12.65 43.49 4.92
CA GLN A 617 -12.32 44.85 4.48
C GLN A 617 -13.25 45.83 5.20
N PRO A 618 -12.76 46.95 5.77
CA PRO A 618 -13.63 48.05 6.13
C PRO A 618 -14.26 48.64 4.85
N PRO A 619 -15.47 49.21 4.92
CA PRO A 619 -16.08 49.84 3.75
C PRO A 619 -15.27 51.06 3.32
N SER A 620 -14.78 51.06 2.08
CA SER A 620 -14.02 52.18 1.50
C SER A 620 -14.92 53.28 0.92
N HIS A 621 -16.18 52.95 0.60
CA HIS A 621 -17.14 53.86 -0.06
C HIS A 621 -18.44 53.94 0.75
N ARG A 622 -18.35 53.87 2.08
CA ARG A 622 -19.52 53.94 2.98
C ARG A 622 -20.24 55.27 2.78
N GLY A 623 -21.52 55.21 2.40
CA GLY A 623 -22.33 56.40 2.15
C GLY A 623 -22.12 57.04 0.76
N CYS A 624 -21.13 56.58 -0.02
CA CYS A 624 -20.94 56.98 -1.42
C CYS A 624 -21.54 55.96 -2.39
N LEU A 625 -21.55 54.68 -2.03
CA LEU A 625 -22.22 53.62 -2.77
C LEU A 625 -23.39 53.07 -1.94
N ASP A 626 -24.61 53.11 -2.48
CA ASP A 626 -25.75 52.40 -1.88
C ASP A 626 -25.67 50.91 -2.26
N PRO A 627 -25.44 49.99 -1.31
CA PRO A 627 -25.36 48.57 -1.63
C PRO A 627 -26.67 48.00 -2.21
N ARG A 628 -27.82 48.64 -1.98
CA ARG A 628 -29.13 48.19 -2.46
C ARG A 628 -29.29 48.33 -3.97
N THR A 629 -28.51 49.21 -4.61
CA THR A 629 -28.54 49.41 -6.06
C THR A 629 -27.66 48.40 -6.80
N ILE A 630 -26.79 47.67 -6.09
CA ILE A 630 -25.86 46.69 -6.68
C ILE A 630 -26.56 45.32 -6.80
N SER A 631 -26.54 44.75 -8.00
CA SER A 631 -27.13 43.44 -8.31
C SER A 631 -26.14 42.49 -9.03
N ASP A 632 -26.40 41.18 -8.95
CA ASP A 632 -25.78 40.15 -9.82
C ASP A 632 -26.85 39.58 -10.76
N PRO A 633 -26.72 39.73 -12.10
CA PRO A 633 -25.60 40.36 -12.81
C PRO A 633 -25.63 41.89 -12.71
N LEU A 634 -24.43 42.49 -12.80
CA LEU A 634 -24.26 43.95 -12.83
C LEU A 634 -25.02 44.57 -14.02
N PRO A 635 -25.77 45.68 -13.83
CA PRO A 635 -26.45 46.37 -14.92
C PRO A 635 -25.52 46.72 -16.09
N ASN A 636 -26.01 46.57 -17.33
CA ASN A 636 -25.22 46.85 -18.53
C ASN A 636 -24.72 48.30 -18.58
N ALA A 637 -25.50 49.25 -18.04
CA ALA A 637 -25.11 50.67 -17.95
C ALA A 637 -23.83 50.89 -17.14
N TRP A 638 -23.47 49.97 -16.24
CA TRP A 638 -22.27 50.08 -15.39
C TRP A 638 -21.14 49.15 -15.84
N ALA A 639 -21.43 48.14 -16.67
CA ALA A 639 -20.50 47.06 -16.94
C ALA A 639 -19.45 47.37 -18.03
N ALA A 640 -19.59 48.49 -18.76
CA ALA A 640 -18.71 48.85 -19.87
C ALA A 640 -17.20 48.82 -19.55
N PRO A 641 -16.72 49.28 -18.38
CA PRO A 641 -15.30 49.19 -18.02
C PRO A 641 -14.77 47.76 -17.86
N LEU A 642 -15.66 46.80 -17.55
CA LEU A 642 -15.32 45.40 -17.37
C LEU A 642 -15.35 44.62 -18.69
N ASP A 643 -16.15 45.07 -19.65
CA ASP A 643 -16.33 44.39 -20.95
C ASP A 643 -15.12 44.56 -21.88
N GLY A 644 -14.27 45.56 -21.64
CA GLY A 644 -13.00 45.76 -22.35
C GLY A 644 -11.86 44.86 -21.87
N LEU A 645 -12.08 44.02 -20.86
CA LEU A 645 -11.06 43.09 -20.34
C LEU A 645 -11.12 41.78 -21.13
N ASP A 646 -9.97 41.27 -21.58
CA ASP A 646 -9.84 39.96 -22.26
C ASP A 646 -9.96 38.79 -21.26
N GLY A 647 -11.13 38.68 -20.64
CA GLY A 647 -11.42 37.73 -19.56
C GLY A 647 -12.86 37.22 -19.58
N PRO A 648 -13.23 36.34 -18.62
CA PRO A 648 -14.56 35.74 -18.60
C PRO A 648 -15.61 36.77 -18.16
N ALA A 649 -16.15 37.54 -19.11
CA ALA A 649 -17.00 38.72 -18.88
C ALA A 649 -18.10 38.51 -17.82
N ARG A 650 -18.86 37.40 -17.91
CA ARG A 650 -19.91 37.07 -16.93
C ARG A 650 -19.38 36.90 -15.50
N LEU A 651 -18.19 36.32 -15.35
CA LEU A 651 -17.55 36.10 -14.04
C LEU A 651 -16.91 37.38 -13.51
N LEU A 652 -16.37 38.24 -14.39
CA LEU A 652 -15.82 39.54 -14.03
C LEU A 652 -16.91 40.48 -13.52
N ARG A 653 -18.05 40.56 -14.22
CA ARG A 653 -19.21 41.35 -13.77
C ARG A 653 -19.76 40.88 -12.41
N ARG A 654 -19.82 39.56 -12.19
CA ARG A 654 -20.22 38.99 -10.89
C ARG A 654 -19.21 39.29 -9.79
N ASP A 655 -17.92 39.13 -10.06
CA ASP A 655 -16.88 39.48 -9.08
C ASP A 655 -16.92 40.97 -8.75
N ALA A 656 -17.16 41.83 -9.73
CA ALA A 656 -17.30 43.27 -9.53
C ALA A 656 -18.50 43.60 -8.63
N ALA A 657 -19.67 42.98 -8.85
CA ALA A 657 -20.82 43.14 -7.96
C ALA A 657 -20.47 42.78 -6.49
N ILE A 658 -19.80 41.63 -6.29
CA ILE A 658 -19.33 41.20 -4.97
C ILE A 658 -18.38 42.25 -4.37
N ARG A 659 -17.45 42.79 -5.16
CA ARG A 659 -16.47 43.78 -4.71
C ARG A 659 -17.10 45.13 -4.39
N LEU A 660 -18.05 45.61 -5.18
CA LEU A 660 -18.75 46.88 -4.93
C LEU A 660 -19.57 46.80 -3.63
N VAL A 661 -20.20 45.66 -3.33
CA VAL A 661 -20.87 45.45 -2.03
C VAL A 661 -19.86 45.47 -0.88
N GLN A 662 -18.66 44.88 -1.06
CA GLN A 662 -17.59 44.99 -0.06
C GLN A 662 -17.08 46.43 0.09
N MET A 663 -17.01 47.22 -0.99
CA MET A 663 -16.62 48.63 -0.92
C MET A 663 -17.66 49.46 -0.16
N ALA A 664 -18.95 49.20 -0.37
CA ALA A 664 -20.04 49.90 0.30
C ALA A 664 -20.23 49.51 1.78
N ARG A 665 -20.12 48.22 2.11
CA ARG A 665 -20.48 47.66 3.44
C ARG A 665 -19.33 47.07 4.24
N GLY A 666 -18.19 46.88 3.61
CA GLY A 666 -17.11 46.07 4.17
C GLY A 666 -17.48 44.59 4.22
N GLY A 667 -16.75 43.82 5.03
CA GLY A 667 -17.06 42.41 5.26
C GLY A 667 -16.31 41.43 4.36
N SER A 668 -16.59 40.13 4.56
CA SER A 668 -16.00 39.05 3.76
C SER A 668 -16.69 38.90 2.40
N ARG A 669 -16.00 38.29 1.43
CA ARG A 669 -16.61 37.93 0.13
C ARG A 669 -17.83 37.04 0.29
N THR A 670 -17.83 36.16 1.30
CA THR A 670 -18.97 35.31 1.64
C THR A 670 -20.18 36.13 2.11
N SER A 671 -19.95 37.17 2.91
CA SER A 671 -21.02 38.08 3.36
C SER A 671 -21.61 38.87 2.19
N ALA A 672 -20.75 39.42 1.32
CA ALA A 672 -21.19 40.16 0.12
C ALA A 672 -21.91 39.25 -0.89
N GLY A 673 -21.40 38.03 -1.13
CA GLY A 673 -22.08 37.04 -1.97
C GLY A 673 -23.45 36.65 -1.43
N ARG A 674 -23.57 36.45 -0.10
CA ARG A 674 -24.87 36.19 0.56
C ARG A 674 -25.84 37.35 0.41
N TYR A 675 -25.35 38.58 0.52
CA TYR A 675 -26.17 39.78 0.32
C TYR A 675 -26.74 39.88 -1.10
N LEU A 676 -25.96 39.50 -2.11
CA LEU A 676 -26.37 39.46 -3.52
C LEU A 676 -27.19 38.21 -3.89
N GLY A 677 -27.48 37.30 -2.94
CA GLY A 677 -28.19 36.05 -3.23
C GLY A 677 -27.39 35.02 -4.03
N ILE A 678 -26.06 35.12 -4.06
CA ILE A 678 -25.19 34.21 -4.84
C ILE A 678 -24.96 32.90 -4.06
N PRO A 679 -25.26 31.72 -4.65
CA PRO A 679 -25.02 30.43 -4.00
C PRO A 679 -23.53 30.18 -3.68
N PRO A 680 -23.19 29.50 -2.57
CA PRO A 680 -21.79 29.28 -2.16
C PRO A 680 -20.92 28.60 -3.23
N GLY A 681 -21.44 27.58 -3.93
CA GLY A 681 -20.70 26.91 -5.00
C GLY A 681 -20.39 27.82 -6.19
N THR A 682 -21.35 28.69 -6.56
CA THR A 682 -21.19 29.70 -7.61
C THR A 682 -20.18 30.78 -7.21
N LEU A 683 -20.21 31.22 -5.95
CA LEU A 683 -19.25 32.17 -5.39
C LEU A 683 -17.82 31.61 -5.41
N GLN A 684 -17.65 30.34 -5.01
CA GLN A 684 -16.35 29.66 -5.00
C GLN A 684 -15.79 29.49 -6.42
N SER A 685 -16.62 29.01 -7.36
CA SER A 685 -16.25 28.86 -8.77
C SER A 685 -15.85 30.19 -9.43
N THR A 686 -16.63 31.26 -9.19
CA THR A 686 -16.34 32.61 -9.70
C THR A 686 -15.00 33.11 -9.16
N THR A 687 -14.78 32.97 -7.85
CA THR A 687 -13.53 33.40 -7.20
C THR A 687 -12.31 32.69 -7.77
N LEU A 688 -12.38 31.37 -7.98
CA LEU A 688 -11.27 30.59 -8.50
C LEU A 688 -10.91 30.97 -9.94
N ARG A 689 -11.91 31.11 -10.81
CA ARG A 689 -11.69 31.40 -12.24
C ARG A 689 -11.21 32.84 -12.47
N VAL A 690 -11.76 33.82 -11.76
CA VAL A 690 -11.29 35.22 -11.82
C VAL A 690 -9.86 35.33 -11.26
N ARG A 691 -9.55 34.67 -10.13
CA ARG A 691 -8.17 34.64 -9.61
C ARG A 691 -7.19 33.96 -10.57
N SER A 692 -7.61 32.92 -11.28
CA SER A 692 -6.77 32.27 -12.28
C SER A 692 -6.43 33.22 -13.42
N TRP A 693 -7.41 34.02 -13.87
CA TRP A 693 -7.22 35.02 -14.91
C TRP A 693 -6.38 36.22 -14.44
N GLN A 694 -6.58 36.69 -13.20
CA GLN A 694 -5.81 37.79 -12.59
C GLN A 694 -4.32 37.45 -12.37
N LYS A 695 -3.94 36.15 -12.37
CA LYS A 695 -2.54 35.73 -12.27
C LYS A 695 -1.74 35.97 -13.56
N LEU A 696 -2.41 36.21 -14.69
CA LEU A 696 -1.73 36.58 -15.92
C LEU A 696 -1.22 38.03 -15.80
N PRO A 697 -0.06 38.37 -16.38
CA PRO A 697 0.55 39.69 -16.27
C PRO A 697 -0.44 40.81 -16.67
N GLY A 698 -0.51 41.89 -15.87
CA GLY A 698 -1.33 43.08 -16.14
C GLY A 698 -2.83 42.96 -15.81
N ASN A 699 -3.39 41.74 -15.74
CA ASN A 699 -4.84 41.56 -15.58
C ASN A 699 -5.39 42.01 -14.22
N ALA A 700 -4.61 41.86 -13.15
CA ALA A 700 -5.03 42.29 -11.81
C ALA A 700 -5.16 43.83 -11.71
N GLU A 701 -4.20 44.56 -12.29
CA GLU A 701 -4.19 46.03 -12.31
C GLU A 701 -5.32 46.56 -13.22
N ALA A 702 -5.46 45.99 -14.42
CA ALA A 702 -6.54 46.35 -15.35
C ALA A 702 -7.93 46.12 -14.73
N TYR A 703 -8.11 45.02 -14.00
CA TYR A 703 -9.36 44.75 -13.30
C TYR A 703 -9.63 45.72 -12.15
N GLN A 704 -8.60 46.08 -11.38
CA GLN A 704 -8.76 47.04 -10.28
C GLN A 704 -9.12 48.43 -10.81
N ALA A 705 -8.49 48.87 -11.91
CA ALA A 705 -8.83 50.13 -12.58
C ALA A 705 -10.26 50.12 -13.13
N ALA A 706 -10.65 49.03 -13.79
CA ALA A 706 -12.01 48.86 -14.29
C ALA A 706 -13.04 48.90 -13.14
N LEU A 707 -12.78 48.20 -12.04
CA LEU A 707 -13.65 48.19 -10.86
C LEU A 707 -13.82 49.58 -10.24
N GLN A 708 -12.75 50.37 -10.18
CA GLN A 708 -12.82 51.75 -9.69
C GLN A 708 -13.68 52.63 -10.60
N HIS A 709 -13.52 52.49 -11.92
CA HIS A 709 -14.33 53.21 -12.89
C HIS A 709 -15.81 52.82 -12.82
N VAL A 710 -16.12 51.55 -12.57
CA VAL A 710 -17.51 51.12 -12.31
C VAL A 710 -18.08 51.80 -11.07
N ALA A 711 -17.32 51.89 -9.98
CA ALA A 711 -17.75 52.59 -8.78
C ALA A 711 -18.02 54.08 -9.04
N GLU A 712 -17.17 54.74 -9.83
CA GLU A 712 -17.35 56.13 -10.24
C GLU A 712 -18.63 56.34 -11.08
N ILE A 713 -18.92 55.44 -12.03
CA ILE A 713 -20.18 55.47 -12.79
C ILE A 713 -21.39 55.38 -11.87
N ILE A 714 -21.36 54.50 -10.87
CA ILE A 714 -22.48 54.33 -9.93
C ILE A 714 -22.65 55.58 -9.07
N MET A 715 -21.56 56.19 -8.60
CA MET A 715 -21.59 57.42 -7.79
C MET A 715 -22.04 58.65 -8.58
N ALA A 716 -21.80 58.68 -9.90
CA ALA A 716 -22.17 59.79 -10.78
C ALA A 716 -23.63 59.70 -11.31
N ALA A 717 -24.32 58.58 -11.09
CA ALA A 717 -25.70 58.42 -11.53
C ALA A 717 -26.65 59.27 -10.66
N PRO A 718 -27.46 60.19 -11.24
CA PRO A 718 -28.36 61.03 -10.45
C PRO A 718 -29.44 60.18 -9.77
N GLU A 719 -29.65 60.39 -8.47
CA GLU A 719 -30.72 59.77 -7.69
C GLU A 719 -32.08 60.05 -8.37
N HIS A 720 -32.62 59.05 -9.07
CA HIS A 720 -34.02 59.08 -9.45
C HIS A 720 -34.80 58.64 -8.19
N GLY A 721 -35.51 59.61 -7.60
CA GLY A 721 -36.32 59.43 -6.40
C GLY A 721 -37.44 58.41 -6.55
#